data_AF-A0A2V8D3Q1-F1
#
_entry.id   AF-A0A2V8D3Q1-F1
#
_cell.length_a   1.000
_cell.length_b   1.000
_cell.length_c   1.000
_cell.angle_alpha   90.00
_cell.angle_beta   90.00
_cell.angle_gamma   90.00
#
_symmetry.space_group_name_H-M   'P 1'
#
loop_
_entity.id
_entity.type
_entity.pdbx_description
1 polymer ?
#
loop_
_entity_poly.entity_id
_entity_poly.type
_entity_poly.pdbx_seq_one_letter_code
_entity_poly.pdbx_strand_id
1 'polypeptide(L)'
;MKARLLLAVSLCALLPAAAMSQALTSLASVRVGYTTRRNTVKPQGELKAEIDALDAQIAEASRLGKNGELRRLFAKGLSLLNGRPWTGEAEYAQSIVLRTDRLVFDSSKPYTVRLEQIFTPAIELQRPVTAHVSLRKRPAPPSPNQPPQVPELVKDLGTFDGVARDLRESPFPFELDLHDVADGGYVLMAEVTDQSTPLGAAALPIALRKGLDEIVSRLEADAARAPESLRAEILFPVDRMRNVNRGRLELRTFDPEKDLAAAEATAAAAKSGKDPFAGRTGDIKRHYRLDAANEIIPYRIYVPTAYTGAKAFPLIVALHGLGGTEDSFFDGYNKALPPLAEQHGYIVAAPLGYRVDGSYGWGLGTPPADPNTRRTQELSEQDVMHVLQRVRQTYKIDESRIYLMGHSMGAIGTWKIAPKYPDIWAAIAPISGNGAPATLERIRAVPEIIVHGDADPTVAVSGSRTMVAKLKELGAELKYIEVPGGLHSDVVAPNMPAIVEVVPGKLGFGLAHRLVAVDLLFHALERSDRRMPADGDPRVAGFPQRTRPPVLRQQHVALGLRLGELLFELGERGLQGHDLRPLIGDLLAKTRLRPLAGFVPPERRARQIVLAAVDGQLRFSQPVGRLVPGLLLLLLEHVLVGDRNRDLRFHLQQLILHIENHLLDHLRRVLRLVDQIVEVGPYQRPHAFQ
;
A
#
# COMPACT_ATOMS: atom_id res chain seq x y z
N MET A 1 8.35 -62.65 -26.55
CA MET A 1 8.53 -62.43 -25.10
C MET A 1 9.45 -61.20 -24.93
N LYS A 2 9.07 -59.92 -24.93
CA LYS A 2 7.90 -59.16 -24.42
C LYS A 2 7.56 -59.44 -22.96
N ALA A 3 8.40 -58.93 -22.04
CA ALA A 3 8.04 -58.41 -20.72
C ALA A 3 9.34 -58.05 -19.96
N ARG A 4 9.75 -56.77 -19.98
CA ARG A 4 10.67 -56.10 -19.02
C ARG A 4 10.96 -54.66 -19.50
N LEU A 5 9.91 -53.86 -19.65
CA LEU A 5 10.04 -52.41 -19.82
C LEU A 5 8.67 -51.76 -19.58
N LEU A 6 8.17 -51.73 -18.33
CA LEU A 6 6.90 -51.04 -18.01
C LEU A 6 6.66 -50.83 -16.50
N LEU A 7 7.71 -50.65 -15.68
CA LEU A 7 7.55 -50.36 -14.25
C LEU A 7 8.37 -49.13 -13.82
N ALA A 8 8.04 -47.96 -14.37
CA ALA A 8 8.54 -46.67 -13.87
C ALA A 8 7.69 -45.43 -14.25
N VAL A 9 6.57 -45.57 -14.97
CA VAL A 9 5.87 -44.40 -15.56
C VAL A 9 4.40 -44.28 -15.11
N SER A 10 4.00 -44.82 -13.96
CA SER A 10 2.58 -44.75 -13.54
C SER A 10 2.35 -44.49 -12.06
N LEU A 11 3.14 -43.60 -11.44
CA LEU A 11 2.85 -43.06 -10.10
C LEU A 11 2.65 -41.54 -10.03
N CYS A 12 2.49 -40.84 -11.17
CA CYS A 12 2.28 -39.39 -11.18
C CYS A 12 0.84 -38.94 -11.54
N ALA A 13 -0.13 -39.84 -11.65
CA ALA A 13 -1.45 -39.50 -12.22
C ALA A 13 -2.62 -39.40 -11.22
N LEU A 14 -2.43 -39.63 -9.92
CA LEU A 14 -3.51 -39.52 -8.92
C LEU A 14 -3.01 -38.96 -7.59
N LEU A 15 -2.51 -37.71 -7.61
CA LEU A 15 -2.49 -36.91 -6.39
C LEU A 15 -3.86 -36.21 -6.28
N PRO A 16 -4.73 -36.56 -5.31
CA PRO A 16 -5.93 -35.78 -5.05
C PRO A 16 -5.45 -34.39 -4.67
N ALA A 17 -5.77 -33.36 -5.47
CA ALA A 17 -5.41 -31.95 -5.34
C ALA A 17 -4.79 -31.59 -3.97
N ALA A 18 -3.52 -31.98 -3.77
CA ALA A 18 -2.90 -31.88 -2.47
C ALA A 18 -2.74 -30.40 -2.22
N ALA A 19 -3.18 -29.96 -1.05
CA ALA A 19 -2.98 -28.61 -0.55
C ALA A 19 -1.51 -28.23 -0.74
N MET A 20 -1.20 -27.43 -1.76
CA MET A 20 0.14 -26.88 -1.95
C MET A 20 0.29 -25.72 -0.98
N SER A 21 1.18 -25.85 0.00
CA SER A 21 1.54 -24.69 0.81
C SER A 21 2.40 -23.76 -0.06
N GLN A 22 1.92 -22.53 -0.28
CA GLN A 22 2.71 -21.48 -0.93
C GLN A 22 3.57 -20.76 0.12
N ALA A 23 4.55 -19.96 -0.32
CA ALA A 23 5.27 -19.03 0.57
C ALA A 23 4.30 -18.32 1.52
N LEU A 24 4.69 -18.17 2.79
CA LEU A 24 3.84 -17.68 3.89
C LEU A 24 3.09 -16.38 3.53
N THR A 25 1.87 -16.53 3.01
CA THR A 25 0.95 -15.43 2.74
C THR A 25 0.65 -14.68 4.03
N SER A 26 0.45 -13.36 3.96
CA SER A 26 0.12 -12.57 5.15
C SER A 26 -1.16 -13.10 5.81
N LEU A 27 -1.22 -13.11 7.15
CA LEU A 27 -2.42 -13.54 7.88
C LEU A 27 -3.63 -12.68 7.52
N ALA A 28 -3.42 -11.40 7.18
CA ALA A 28 -4.45 -10.51 6.68
C ALA A 28 -5.05 -11.01 5.35
N SER A 29 -4.20 -11.37 4.38
CA SER A 29 -4.66 -11.91 3.09
C SER A 29 -5.39 -13.24 3.25
N VAL A 30 -4.89 -14.13 4.11
CA VAL A 30 -5.56 -15.41 4.42
C VAL A 30 -6.94 -15.18 5.04
N ARG A 31 -7.05 -14.24 6.00
CA ARG A 31 -8.31 -13.86 6.63
C ARG A 31 -9.31 -13.30 5.63
N VAL A 32 -8.86 -12.44 4.72
CA VAL A 32 -9.72 -11.89 3.66
C VAL A 32 -10.20 -13.00 2.74
N GLY A 33 -9.30 -13.89 2.28
CA GLY A 33 -9.68 -15.04 1.46
C GLY A 33 -10.76 -15.90 2.12
N TYR A 34 -10.59 -16.20 3.41
CA TYR A 34 -11.60 -16.92 4.21
C TYR A 34 -12.93 -16.15 4.28
N THR A 35 -12.90 -14.85 4.59
CA THR A 35 -14.10 -14.02 4.72
C THR A 35 -14.87 -13.92 3.40
N THR A 36 -14.16 -13.65 2.30
CA THR A 36 -14.74 -13.59 0.95
C THR A 36 -15.38 -14.92 0.58
N ARG A 37 -14.68 -16.03 0.82
CA ARG A 37 -15.21 -17.35 0.49
C ARG A 37 -16.46 -17.67 1.31
N ARG A 38 -16.46 -17.35 2.61
CA ARG A 38 -17.61 -17.53 3.50
C ARG A 38 -18.83 -16.75 3.00
N ASN A 39 -18.63 -15.49 2.61
CA ASN A 39 -19.70 -14.62 2.09
C ASN A 39 -20.22 -15.07 0.71
N THR A 40 -19.35 -15.69 -0.10
CA THR A 40 -19.71 -16.24 -1.41
C THR A 40 -20.53 -17.52 -1.26
N VAL A 41 -20.07 -18.45 -0.41
CA VAL A 41 -20.69 -19.76 -0.21
C VAL A 41 -22.00 -19.65 0.57
N LYS A 42 -22.09 -18.71 1.51
CA LYS A 42 -23.24 -18.53 2.42
C LYS A 42 -23.65 -19.86 3.06
N PRO A 43 -22.77 -20.46 3.89
CA PRO A 43 -22.96 -21.82 4.40
C PRO A 43 -24.29 -21.94 5.17
N GLN A 44 -24.93 -23.11 5.04
CA GLN A 44 -26.20 -23.46 5.68
C GLN A 44 -26.08 -24.83 6.37
N GLY A 45 -27.03 -25.16 7.25
CA GLY A 45 -27.07 -26.47 7.93
C GLY A 45 -25.80 -26.77 8.73
N GLU A 46 -25.29 -28.00 8.59
CA GLU A 46 -24.11 -28.49 9.30
C GLU A 46 -22.85 -27.66 8.98
N LEU A 47 -22.63 -27.31 7.70
CA LEU A 47 -21.50 -26.49 7.30
C LEU A 47 -21.53 -25.11 8.00
N LYS A 48 -22.72 -24.53 8.21
CA LYS A 48 -22.83 -23.29 8.97
C LYS A 48 -22.41 -23.47 10.42
N ALA A 49 -22.88 -24.53 11.08
CA ALA A 49 -22.53 -24.81 12.47
C ALA A 49 -21.02 -25.03 12.64
N GLU A 50 -20.37 -25.74 11.71
CA GLU A 50 -18.92 -25.93 11.70
C GLU A 50 -18.15 -24.62 11.53
N ILE A 51 -18.58 -23.76 10.59
CA ILE A 51 -17.95 -22.47 10.34
C ILE A 51 -18.15 -21.49 11.50
N ASP A 52 -19.33 -21.48 12.13
CA ASP A 52 -19.58 -20.65 13.32
C ASP A 52 -18.69 -21.09 14.51
N ALA A 53 -18.51 -22.40 14.71
CA ALA A 53 -17.61 -22.94 15.73
C ALA A 53 -16.13 -22.63 15.43
N LEU A 54 -15.74 -22.64 14.14
CA LEU A 54 -14.41 -22.25 13.71
C LEU A 54 -14.16 -20.75 13.94
N ASP A 55 -15.14 -19.89 13.66
CA ASP A 55 -15.05 -18.44 13.89
C ASP A 55 -14.84 -18.11 15.37
N ALA A 56 -15.49 -18.86 16.29
CA ALA A 56 -15.24 -18.73 17.73
C ALA A 56 -13.80 -19.09 18.11
N GLN A 57 -13.24 -20.16 17.53
CA GLN A 57 -11.85 -20.55 17.74
C GLN A 57 -10.86 -19.52 17.17
N ILE A 58 -11.16 -18.95 15.99
CA ILE A 58 -10.36 -17.89 15.37
C ILE A 58 -10.34 -16.66 16.27
N ALA A 59 -11.50 -16.26 16.82
CA ALA A 59 -11.59 -15.13 17.73
C ALA A 59 -10.72 -15.33 18.97
N GLU A 60 -10.77 -16.52 19.57
CA GLU A 60 -9.96 -16.85 20.76
C GLU A 60 -8.46 -16.96 20.45
N ALA A 61 -8.09 -17.63 19.36
CA ALA A 61 -6.69 -17.71 18.91
C ALA A 61 -6.10 -16.33 18.59
N SER A 62 -6.92 -15.44 18.03
CA SER A 62 -6.55 -14.04 17.77
C SER A 62 -6.36 -13.27 19.07
N ARG A 63 -7.24 -13.47 20.07
CA ARG A 63 -7.13 -12.84 21.39
C ARG A 63 -5.84 -13.28 22.11
N LEU A 64 -5.44 -14.53 21.92
CA LEU A 64 -4.24 -15.13 22.54
C LEU A 64 -2.95 -14.93 21.72
N GLY A 65 -2.98 -14.30 20.55
CA GLY A 65 -1.81 -14.11 19.69
C GLY A 65 -1.22 -15.43 19.12
N LYS A 66 -2.02 -16.49 19.02
CA LYS A 66 -1.57 -17.81 18.54
C LYS A 66 -1.52 -17.87 17.01
N ASN A 67 -0.49 -17.28 16.41
CA ASN A 67 -0.37 -17.13 14.95
C ASN A 67 -0.36 -18.47 14.18
N GLY A 68 0.30 -19.51 14.69
CA GLY A 68 0.29 -20.83 14.05
C GLY A 68 -1.11 -21.45 14.02
N GLU A 69 -1.85 -21.30 15.13
CA GLU A 69 -3.23 -21.77 15.24
C GLU A 69 -4.19 -21.00 14.34
N LEU A 70 -4.02 -19.67 14.24
CA LEU A 70 -4.80 -18.86 13.29
C LEU A 70 -4.63 -19.35 11.85
N ARG A 71 -3.40 -19.67 11.43
CA ARG A 71 -3.15 -20.21 10.08
C ARG A 71 -3.85 -21.55 9.88
N ARG A 72 -3.73 -22.46 10.85
CA ARG A 72 -4.40 -23.77 10.85
C ARG A 72 -5.92 -23.63 10.72
N LEU A 73 -6.53 -22.78 11.54
CA LEU A 73 -7.98 -22.54 11.55
C LEU A 73 -8.47 -21.90 10.24
N PHE A 74 -7.78 -20.88 9.72
CA PHE A 74 -8.16 -20.30 8.44
C PHE A 74 -8.02 -21.30 7.28
N ALA A 75 -6.95 -22.11 7.26
CA ALA A 75 -6.78 -23.16 6.25
C ALA A 75 -7.89 -24.20 6.33
N LYS A 76 -8.27 -24.63 7.54
CA LYS A 76 -9.41 -25.52 7.78
C LYS A 76 -10.72 -24.92 7.26
N GLY A 77 -11.02 -23.67 7.65
CA GLY A 77 -12.21 -22.96 7.20
C GLY A 77 -12.29 -22.85 5.67
N LEU A 78 -11.18 -22.50 5.02
CA LEU A 78 -11.09 -22.45 3.56
C LEU A 78 -11.30 -23.83 2.91
N SER A 79 -10.78 -24.90 3.50
CA SER A 79 -11.00 -26.27 2.99
C SER A 79 -12.49 -26.62 3.02
N LEU A 80 -13.13 -26.44 4.17
CA LEU A 80 -14.55 -26.75 4.38
C LEU A 80 -15.46 -25.94 3.46
N LEU A 81 -15.21 -24.63 3.33
CA LEU A 81 -15.95 -23.74 2.42
C LEU A 81 -15.73 -24.06 0.93
N ASN A 82 -14.67 -24.81 0.60
CA ASN A 82 -14.44 -25.31 -0.76
C ASN A 82 -15.01 -26.72 -0.96
N GLY A 83 -15.77 -27.25 -0.01
CA GLY A 83 -16.32 -28.61 -0.06
C GLY A 83 -15.24 -29.69 0.04
N ARG A 84 -14.08 -29.37 0.60
CA ARG A 84 -12.96 -30.32 0.75
C ARG A 84 -12.85 -30.78 2.20
N PRO A 85 -12.71 -32.09 2.46
CA PRO A 85 -12.57 -32.60 3.82
C PRO A 85 -11.26 -32.11 4.44
N TRP A 86 -11.30 -31.82 5.75
CA TRP A 86 -10.11 -31.51 6.54
C TRP A 86 -9.54 -32.80 7.14
N THR A 87 -8.76 -33.54 6.37
CA THR A 87 -8.10 -34.78 6.83
C THR A 87 -6.78 -34.48 7.53
N GLY A 88 -6.21 -35.48 8.21
CA GLY A 88 -4.90 -35.34 8.84
C GLY A 88 -3.80 -34.98 7.84
N GLU A 89 -3.86 -35.53 6.63
CA GLU A 89 -2.90 -35.25 5.54
C GLU A 89 -3.09 -33.85 5.00
N ALA A 90 -4.35 -33.39 4.83
CA ALA A 90 -4.63 -32.01 4.44
C ALA A 90 -4.08 -31.00 5.48
N GLU A 91 -4.22 -31.33 6.76
CA GLU A 91 -3.66 -30.54 7.86
C GLU A 91 -2.13 -30.58 7.89
N TYR A 92 -1.52 -31.76 7.70
CA TYR A 92 -0.07 -31.92 7.61
C TYR A 92 0.51 -31.12 6.45
N ALA A 93 -0.11 -31.19 5.27
CA ALA A 93 0.29 -30.43 4.09
C ALA A 93 0.26 -28.90 4.34
N GLN A 94 -0.72 -28.41 5.10
CA GLN A 94 -0.81 -27.00 5.49
C GLN A 94 0.19 -26.62 6.60
N SER A 95 0.75 -27.61 7.31
CA SER A 95 1.73 -27.41 8.38
C SER A 95 3.15 -27.22 7.85
N ILE A 96 3.51 -27.83 6.72
CA ILE A 96 4.87 -27.80 6.19
C ILE A 96 5.12 -26.58 5.30
N VAL A 97 6.33 -26.00 5.39
CA VAL A 97 6.81 -24.91 4.53
C VAL A 97 8.29 -25.08 4.22
N LEU A 98 8.72 -24.47 3.12
CA LEU A 98 10.13 -24.28 2.80
C LEU A 98 10.57 -22.88 3.21
N ARG A 99 11.72 -22.76 3.87
CA ARG A 99 12.33 -21.49 4.26
C ARG A 99 13.78 -21.37 3.87
N THR A 100 14.17 -20.13 3.65
CA THR A 100 15.49 -19.72 3.22
C THR A 100 15.66 -18.23 3.51
N ASP A 101 16.89 -17.76 3.50
CA ASP A 101 17.24 -16.38 3.83
C ASP A 101 17.04 -15.44 2.63
N ARG A 102 16.91 -15.98 1.41
CA ARG A 102 16.69 -15.23 0.17
C ARG A 102 15.73 -15.96 -0.76
N LEU A 103 14.86 -15.23 -1.45
CA LEU A 103 13.97 -15.78 -2.50
C LEU A 103 14.45 -15.45 -3.91
N VAL A 104 15.45 -14.59 -4.02
CA VAL A 104 16.13 -14.22 -5.27
C VAL A 104 17.59 -14.63 -5.12
N PHE A 105 17.98 -15.63 -5.89
CA PHE A 105 19.25 -16.35 -5.74
C PHE A 105 20.21 -15.98 -6.86
N ASP A 106 21.50 -15.87 -6.50
CA ASP A 106 22.60 -15.91 -7.45
C ASP A 106 22.91 -17.38 -7.78
N SER A 107 22.42 -17.89 -8.91
CA SER A 107 22.56 -19.31 -9.26
C SER A 107 24.02 -19.81 -9.29
N SER A 108 25.01 -18.92 -9.31
CA SER A 108 26.43 -19.28 -9.20
C SER A 108 26.89 -19.73 -7.80
N LYS A 109 26.03 -19.66 -6.78
CA LYS A 109 26.36 -19.98 -5.38
C LYS A 109 25.47 -21.07 -4.81
N PRO A 110 25.97 -21.89 -3.86
CA PRO A 110 25.14 -22.81 -3.11
C PRO A 110 24.29 -22.06 -2.08
N TYR A 111 23.10 -22.59 -1.79
CA TYR A 111 22.21 -22.03 -0.78
C TYR A 111 21.50 -23.11 0.03
N THR A 112 21.46 -22.92 1.34
CA THR A 112 20.67 -23.77 2.22
C THR A 112 19.18 -23.38 2.18
N VAL A 113 18.32 -24.38 2.03
CA VAL A 113 16.89 -24.30 2.28
C VAL A 113 16.54 -25.29 3.36
N ARG A 114 15.54 -24.96 4.19
CA ARG A 114 15.01 -25.86 5.21
C ARG A 114 13.55 -26.18 4.97
N LEU A 115 13.20 -27.44 5.11
CA LEU A 115 11.82 -27.89 5.28
C LEU A 115 11.48 -27.83 6.77
N GLU A 116 10.39 -27.15 7.12
CA GLU A 116 9.97 -26.95 8.51
C GLU A 116 8.44 -26.99 8.66
N GLN A 117 7.95 -27.01 9.91
CA GLN A 117 6.53 -26.93 10.23
C GLN A 117 6.16 -25.62 10.94
N ILE A 118 5.03 -25.00 10.56
CA ILE A 118 4.55 -23.72 11.12
C ILE A 118 3.50 -23.88 12.22
N PHE A 119 2.95 -25.08 12.39
CA PHE A 119 2.11 -25.50 13.51
C PHE A 119 2.19 -27.04 13.62
N THR A 120 1.76 -27.61 14.76
CA THR A 120 1.69 -29.08 14.90
C THR A 120 0.40 -29.61 14.26
N PRO A 121 0.51 -30.55 13.30
CA PRO A 121 -0.66 -31.20 12.72
C PRO A 121 -1.22 -32.28 13.65
N ALA A 122 -2.44 -32.74 13.36
CA ALA A 122 -3.09 -33.81 14.14
C ALA A 122 -2.49 -35.20 13.90
N ILE A 123 -1.77 -35.42 12.79
CA ILE A 123 -1.09 -36.70 12.52
C ILE A 123 0.10 -36.86 13.46
N GLU A 124 0.13 -37.96 14.19
CA GLU A 124 1.29 -38.40 14.97
C GLU A 124 2.13 -39.39 14.16
N LEU A 125 3.31 -38.94 13.73
CA LEU A 125 4.25 -39.76 12.97
C LEU A 125 5.13 -40.60 13.90
N GLN A 126 5.13 -41.91 13.71
CA GLN A 126 5.90 -42.85 14.55
C GLN A 126 7.35 -43.04 14.11
N ARG A 127 7.67 -42.64 12.88
CA ARG A 127 8.97 -42.85 12.24
C ARG A 127 9.38 -41.61 11.43
N PRO A 128 10.68 -41.49 11.07
CA PRO A 128 11.12 -40.49 10.12
C PRO A 128 10.39 -40.62 8.77
N VAL A 129 10.23 -39.49 8.09
CA VAL A 129 9.59 -39.38 6.78
C VAL A 129 10.63 -39.27 5.66
N THR A 130 10.18 -39.31 4.42
CA THR A 130 11.01 -39.12 3.23
C THR A 130 10.57 -37.83 2.52
N ALA A 131 11.52 -36.97 2.18
CA ALA A 131 11.26 -35.73 1.42
C ALA A 131 11.90 -35.84 0.02
N HIS A 132 11.12 -35.60 -1.03
CA HIS A 132 11.60 -35.48 -2.40
C HIS A 132 11.57 -34.01 -2.82
N VAL A 133 12.71 -33.48 -3.24
CA VAL A 133 12.86 -32.07 -3.59
C VAL A 133 13.06 -31.93 -5.08
N SER A 134 12.29 -31.04 -5.71
CA SER A 134 12.40 -30.75 -7.13
C SER A 134 12.28 -29.25 -7.41
N LEU A 135 12.97 -28.79 -8.44
CA LEU A 135 12.78 -27.47 -9.01
C LEU A 135 11.87 -27.58 -10.23
N ARG A 136 10.81 -26.78 -10.25
CA ARG A 136 9.86 -26.75 -11.36
C ARG A 136 9.70 -25.35 -11.92
N LYS A 137 9.37 -25.26 -13.21
CA LYS A 137 9.11 -23.99 -13.89
C LYS A 137 7.88 -23.34 -13.26
N ARG A 138 7.93 -22.04 -12.97
CA ARG A 138 6.75 -21.36 -12.43
C ARG A 138 5.64 -21.37 -13.50
N PRO A 139 4.45 -21.93 -13.19
CA PRO A 139 3.36 -21.92 -14.16
C PRO A 139 2.95 -20.49 -14.44
N ALA A 140 2.66 -20.18 -15.71
CA ALA A 140 1.98 -18.95 -16.05
C ALA A 140 0.62 -18.89 -15.33
N PRO A 141 0.09 -17.69 -15.00
CA PRO A 141 -1.26 -17.57 -14.49
C PRO A 141 -2.24 -18.33 -15.41
N PRO A 142 -3.10 -19.19 -14.87
CA PRO A 142 -4.01 -19.96 -15.71
C PRO A 142 -4.92 -19.00 -16.49
N SER A 143 -5.01 -19.17 -17.80
CA SER A 143 -6.07 -18.54 -18.56
C SER A 143 -7.42 -19.10 -18.08
N PRO A 144 -8.51 -18.31 -18.03
CA PRO A 144 -9.80 -18.74 -17.48
C PRO A 144 -10.34 -20.07 -18.04
N ASN A 145 -9.89 -20.46 -19.23
CA ASN A 145 -10.35 -21.64 -19.97
C ASN A 145 -9.27 -22.74 -20.12
N GLN A 146 -8.12 -22.64 -19.45
CA GLN A 146 -7.10 -23.70 -19.49
C GLN A 146 -7.09 -24.50 -18.18
N PRO A 147 -7.07 -25.85 -18.25
CA PRO A 147 -6.90 -26.67 -17.06
C PRO A 147 -5.55 -26.36 -16.40
N PRO A 148 -5.45 -26.46 -15.06
CA PRO A 148 -4.20 -26.26 -14.34
C PRO A 148 -3.10 -27.16 -14.92
N GLN A 149 -2.01 -26.56 -15.41
CA GLN A 149 -0.87 -27.32 -15.90
C GLN A 149 0.00 -27.76 -14.72
N VAL A 150 0.42 -29.03 -14.73
CA VAL A 150 1.45 -29.51 -13.81
C VAL A 150 2.74 -28.76 -14.16
N PRO A 151 3.37 -28.05 -13.20
CA PRO A 151 4.63 -27.35 -13.46
C PRO A 151 5.68 -28.30 -14.03
N GLU A 152 6.30 -27.89 -15.13
CA GLU A 152 7.37 -28.63 -15.81
C GLU A 152 8.55 -28.85 -14.85
N LEU A 153 9.02 -30.09 -14.73
CA LEU A 153 10.21 -30.43 -13.94
C LEU A 153 11.45 -29.85 -14.63
N VAL A 154 12.20 -29.03 -13.91
CA VAL A 154 13.43 -28.40 -14.39
C VAL A 154 14.65 -29.14 -13.87
N LYS A 155 14.68 -29.45 -12.58
CA LYS A 155 15.79 -30.18 -11.94
C LYS A 155 15.26 -31.05 -10.80
N ASP A 156 15.68 -32.31 -10.77
CA ASP A 156 15.54 -33.16 -9.60
C ASP A 156 16.67 -32.83 -8.62
N LEU A 157 16.31 -32.43 -7.40
CA LEU A 157 17.25 -32.02 -6.35
C LEU A 157 17.48 -33.13 -5.32
N GLY A 158 16.82 -34.28 -5.49
CA GLY A 158 17.07 -35.51 -4.76
C GLY A 158 15.97 -35.92 -3.78
N THR A 159 16.14 -37.13 -3.25
CA THR A 159 15.30 -37.73 -2.21
C THR A 159 16.10 -37.88 -0.93
N PHE A 160 15.50 -37.45 0.18
CA PHE A 160 16.11 -37.44 1.50
C PHE A 160 15.30 -38.35 2.43
N ASP A 161 15.90 -39.47 2.82
CA ASP A 161 15.37 -40.35 3.85
C ASP A 161 15.77 -39.89 5.26
N GLY A 162 15.05 -40.36 6.28
CA GLY A 162 15.39 -40.05 7.67
C GLY A 162 15.02 -38.63 8.11
N VAL A 163 14.16 -37.94 7.37
CA VAL A 163 13.67 -36.60 7.71
C VAL A 163 12.86 -36.68 9.02
N ALA A 164 13.17 -35.80 9.97
CA ALA A 164 12.56 -35.85 11.30
C ALA A 164 11.03 -35.79 11.25
N ARG A 165 10.39 -36.53 12.17
CA ARG A 165 8.93 -36.57 12.30
C ARG A 165 8.30 -35.26 12.77
N ASP A 166 9.02 -34.49 13.60
CA ASP A 166 8.62 -33.16 14.06
C ASP A 166 9.60 -32.13 13.50
N LEU A 167 9.18 -31.46 12.43
CA LEU A 167 9.99 -30.48 11.71
C LEU A 167 9.94 -29.09 12.36
N ARG A 168 9.26 -28.94 13.51
CA ARG A 168 9.32 -27.72 14.32
C ARG A 168 10.50 -27.77 15.27
N GLU A 169 10.75 -28.94 15.85
CA GLU A 169 11.90 -29.17 16.75
C GLU A 169 13.17 -29.43 15.95
N SER A 170 13.07 -30.12 14.81
CA SER A 170 14.20 -30.45 13.95
C SER A 170 13.91 -30.12 12.49
N PRO A 171 13.94 -28.83 12.09
CA PRO A 171 13.89 -28.43 10.69
C PRO A 171 14.95 -29.17 9.86
N PHE A 172 14.60 -29.60 8.65
CA PHE A 172 15.49 -30.37 7.80
C PHE A 172 16.17 -29.46 6.75
N PRO A 173 17.47 -29.14 6.90
CA PRO A 173 18.21 -28.37 5.91
C PRO A 173 18.67 -29.25 4.74
N PHE A 174 18.70 -28.68 3.54
CA PHE A 174 19.31 -29.25 2.35
C PHE A 174 19.92 -28.14 1.49
N GLU A 175 20.98 -28.47 0.77
CA GLU A 175 21.66 -27.53 -0.13
C GLU A 175 21.01 -27.52 -1.51
N LEU A 176 20.80 -26.34 -2.06
CA LEU A 176 20.37 -26.13 -3.43
C LEU A 176 21.59 -25.95 -4.34
N ASP A 177 21.80 -26.91 -5.23
CA ASP A 177 22.73 -26.75 -6.35
C ASP A 177 21.97 -26.35 -7.62
N LEU A 178 22.16 -25.09 -8.05
CA LEU A 178 21.41 -24.47 -9.16
C LEU A 178 22.33 -23.88 -10.25
N HIS A 179 23.62 -24.23 -10.26
CA HIS A 179 24.63 -23.60 -11.14
C HIS A 179 24.38 -23.78 -12.64
N ASP A 180 23.71 -24.86 -13.01
CA ASP A 180 23.34 -25.28 -14.37
C ASP A 180 21.93 -24.84 -14.76
N VAL A 181 21.17 -24.23 -13.83
CA VAL A 181 19.81 -23.77 -14.09
C VAL A 181 19.84 -22.35 -14.66
N ALA A 182 19.09 -22.15 -15.74
CA ALA A 182 18.96 -20.84 -16.40
C ALA A 182 18.29 -19.81 -15.48
N ASP A 183 18.54 -18.53 -15.75
CA ASP A 183 17.84 -17.43 -15.08
C ASP A 183 16.32 -17.53 -15.29
N GLY A 184 15.55 -17.13 -14.28
CA GLY A 184 14.09 -17.11 -14.38
C GLY A 184 13.33 -17.35 -13.08
N GLY A 185 12.00 -17.41 -13.21
CA GLY A 185 11.09 -17.69 -12.11
C GLY A 185 10.76 -19.18 -11.99
N TYR A 186 10.97 -19.73 -10.80
CA TYR A 186 10.75 -21.14 -10.50
C TYR A 186 9.89 -21.33 -9.25
N VAL A 187 9.53 -22.58 -8.99
CA VAL A 187 8.93 -23.06 -7.76
C VAL A 187 9.75 -24.24 -7.27
N LEU A 188 10.36 -24.09 -6.10
CA LEU A 188 10.96 -25.20 -5.37
C LEU A 188 9.87 -25.98 -4.67
N MET A 189 9.82 -27.29 -4.89
CA MET A 189 8.83 -28.18 -4.30
C MET A 189 9.51 -29.21 -3.41
N ALA A 190 8.96 -29.45 -2.22
CA ALA A 190 9.34 -30.54 -1.33
C ALA A 190 8.10 -31.39 -1.04
N GLU A 191 8.06 -32.58 -1.60
CA GLU A 191 7.00 -33.58 -1.43
C GLU A 191 7.38 -34.50 -0.27
N VAL A 192 6.52 -34.61 0.74
CA VAL A 192 6.77 -35.40 1.96
C VAL A 192 5.88 -36.64 1.96
N THR A 193 6.50 -37.79 2.22
CA THR A 193 5.85 -39.11 2.24
C THR A 193 6.20 -39.86 3.53
N ASP A 194 5.24 -40.60 4.07
CA ASP A 194 5.52 -41.68 5.02
C ASP A 194 5.56 -43.00 4.25
N GLN A 195 6.77 -43.51 3.98
CA GLN A 195 6.99 -44.62 3.06
C GLN A 195 6.44 -44.31 1.66
N SER A 196 5.35 -44.97 1.26
CA SER A 196 4.66 -44.73 -0.03
C SER A 196 3.44 -43.83 0.10
N THR A 197 3.07 -43.42 1.32
CA THR A 197 1.86 -42.62 1.58
C THR A 197 2.20 -41.13 1.50
N PRO A 198 1.61 -40.37 0.57
CA PRO A 198 1.84 -38.93 0.49
C PRO A 198 1.20 -38.20 1.67
N LEU A 199 2.00 -37.40 2.38
CA LEU A 199 1.54 -36.58 3.51
C LEU A 199 1.24 -35.13 3.10
N GLY A 200 2.02 -34.58 2.16
CA GLY A 200 1.82 -33.21 1.69
C GLY A 200 2.99 -32.70 0.84
N ALA A 201 2.84 -31.50 0.28
CA ALA A 201 3.92 -30.84 -0.46
C ALA A 201 4.02 -29.35 -0.09
N ALA A 202 5.24 -28.90 0.14
CA ALA A 202 5.57 -27.49 0.32
C ALA A 202 6.11 -26.89 -0.97
N ALA A 203 5.66 -25.68 -1.31
CA ALA A 203 6.07 -24.97 -2.51
C ALA A 203 6.59 -23.56 -2.19
N LEU A 204 7.78 -23.23 -2.70
CA LEU A 204 8.44 -21.94 -2.52
C LEU A 204 8.74 -21.32 -3.88
N PRO A 205 8.03 -20.25 -4.28
CA PRO A 205 8.40 -19.47 -5.44
C PRO A 205 9.77 -18.82 -5.22
N ILE A 206 10.70 -19.06 -6.15
CA ILE A 206 12.04 -18.48 -6.14
C ILE A 206 12.36 -17.86 -7.50
N ALA A 207 13.32 -16.95 -7.55
CA ALA A 207 13.86 -16.43 -8.79
C ALA A 207 15.38 -16.60 -8.83
N LEU A 208 15.91 -16.99 -9.99
CA LEU A 208 17.33 -17.21 -10.20
C LEU A 208 17.87 -16.14 -11.15
N ARG A 209 19.02 -15.58 -10.80
CA ARG A 209 19.78 -14.65 -11.65
C ARG A 209 21.27 -14.84 -11.45
N LYS A 210 21.98 -15.29 -12.47
CA LYS A 210 23.43 -15.49 -12.41
C LYS A 210 24.16 -14.16 -12.24
N GLY A 211 25.12 -14.11 -11.32
CA GLY A 211 25.91 -12.90 -11.02
C GLY A 211 25.12 -11.79 -10.33
N LEU A 212 23.98 -12.13 -9.72
CA LEU A 212 23.10 -11.18 -9.03
C LEU A 212 23.85 -10.33 -7.99
N ASP A 213 24.74 -10.92 -7.20
CA ASP A 213 25.44 -10.17 -6.14
C ASP A 213 26.40 -9.11 -6.72
N GLU A 214 27.01 -9.39 -7.87
CA GLU A 214 27.84 -8.42 -8.61
C GLU A 214 26.99 -7.32 -9.24
N ILE A 215 25.83 -7.67 -9.82
CA ILE A 215 24.87 -6.71 -10.37
C ILE A 215 24.41 -5.74 -9.27
N VAL A 216 24.01 -6.27 -8.11
CA VAL A 216 23.59 -5.46 -6.96
C VAL A 216 24.69 -4.50 -6.52
N SER A 217 25.92 -4.99 -6.35
CA SER A 217 27.06 -4.17 -5.96
C SER A 217 27.33 -3.05 -6.97
N ARG A 218 27.19 -3.33 -8.26
CA ARG A 218 27.35 -2.36 -9.35
C ARG A 218 26.25 -1.29 -9.33
N LEU A 219 24.99 -1.69 -9.18
CA LEU A 219 23.85 -0.77 -9.10
C LEU A 219 23.97 0.18 -7.89
N GLU A 220 24.44 -0.31 -6.74
CA GLU A 220 24.70 0.53 -5.58
C GLU A 220 25.80 1.57 -5.82
N ALA A 221 26.91 1.16 -6.43
CA ALA A 221 27.99 2.07 -6.82
C ALA A 221 27.54 3.11 -7.86
N ASP A 222 26.72 2.70 -8.83
CA ASP A 222 26.18 3.57 -9.86
C ASP A 222 25.18 4.58 -9.28
N ALA A 223 24.30 4.13 -8.39
CA ALA A 223 23.35 5.01 -7.69
C ALA A 223 24.06 6.05 -6.80
N ALA A 224 25.17 5.69 -6.16
CA ALA A 224 25.95 6.63 -5.36
C ALA A 224 26.50 7.81 -6.19
N ARG A 225 26.77 7.58 -7.49
CA ARG A 225 27.28 8.57 -8.44
C ARG A 225 26.18 9.26 -9.26
N ALA A 226 24.98 8.70 -9.29
CA ALA A 226 23.86 9.23 -10.06
C ALA A 226 23.23 10.48 -9.43
N PRO A 227 22.60 11.35 -10.25
CA PRO A 227 21.75 12.43 -9.76
C PRO A 227 20.67 11.93 -8.81
N GLU A 228 20.30 12.73 -7.81
CA GLU A 228 19.33 12.36 -6.78
C GLU A 228 18.01 11.85 -7.35
N SER A 229 17.51 12.48 -8.43
CA SER A 229 16.27 12.12 -9.13
C SER A 229 16.26 10.70 -9.70
N LEU A 230 17.42 10.09 -9.95
CA LEU A 230 17.57 8.76 -10.54
C LEU A 230 18.01 7.69 -9.54
N ARG A 231 18.40 8.07 -8.31
CA ARG A 231 18.91 7.11 -7.31
C ARG A 231 17.88 6.04 -6.95
N ALA A 232 16.63 6.46 -6.77
CA ALA A 232 15.53 5.53 -6.44
C ALA A 232 15.24 4.57 -7.61
N GLU A 233 15.32 5.06 -8.84
CA GLU A 233 15.11 4.29 -10.06
C GLU A 233 16.17 3.17 -10.21
N ILE A 234 17.43 3.48 -9.88
CA ILE A 234 18.54 2.50 -9.94
C ILE A 234 18.49 1.51 -8.77
N LEU A 235 18.13 1.97 -7.57
CA LEU A 235 18.14 1.13 -6.35
C LEU A 235 16.85 0.34 -6.13
N PHE A 236 15.77 0.62 -6.87
CA PHE A 236 14.49 -0.04 -6.70
C PHE A 236 14.58 -1.57 -6.65
N PRO A 237 15.17 -2.28 -7.63
CA PRO A 237 15.23 -3.75 -7.58
C PRO A 237 16.07 -4.27 -6.42
N VAL A 238 17.10 -3.53 -5.99
CA VAL A 238 17.94 -3.90 -4.84
C VAL A 238 17.14 -3.82 -3.54
N ASP A 239 16.43 -2.71 -3.33
CA ASP A 239 15.57 -2.54 -2.15
C ASP A 239 14.41 -3.54 -2.14
N ARG A 240 13.76 -3.74 -3.29
CA ARG A 240 12.66 -4.69 -3.45
C ARG A 240 13.10 -6.12 -3.13
N MET A 241 14.23 -6.56 -3.69
CA MET A 241 14.82 -7.86 -3.39
C MET A 241 15.09 -8.03 -1.88
N ARG A 242 15.68 -7.02 -1.22
CA ARG A 242 15.95 -7.07 0.22
C ARG A 242 14.68 -7.21 1.05
N ASN A 243 13.62 -6.48 0.67
CA ASN A 243 12.34 -6.55 1.36
C ASN A 243 11.60 -7.88 1.11
N VAL A 244 11.73 -8.47 -0.08
CA VAL A 244 11.25 -9.83 -0.39
C VAL A 244 12.00 -10.87 0.44
N ASN A 245 13.33 -10.79 0.50
CA ASN A 245 14.16 -11.71 1.30
C ASN A 245 13.87 -11.63 2.81
N ARG A 246 13.54 -10.42 3.30
CA ARG A 246 13.10 -10.21 4.70
C ARG A 246 11.66 -10.64 4.98
N GLY A 247 10.93 -11.14 3.97
CA GLY A 247 9.51 -11.50 4.11
C GLY A 247 8.56 -10.31 4.32
N ARG A 248 9.01 -9.08 4.04
CA ARG A 248 8.17 -7.86 4.12
C ARG A 248 7.31 -7.66 2.89
N LEU A 249 7.67 -8.32 1.79
CA LEU A 249 6.99 -8.28 0.50
C LEU A 249 6.93 -9.68 -0.09
N GLU A 250 5.89 -9.95 -0.86
CA GLU A 250 5.75 -11.19 -1.61
C GLU A 250 6.55 -11.11 -2.92
N LEU A 251 7.17 -12.21 -3.34
CA LEU A 251 7.97 -12.27 -4.56
C LEU A 251 7.17 -11.90 -5.82
N ARG A 252 5.84 -12.14 -5.84
CA ARG A 252 4.98 -11.75 -6.97
C ARG A 252 4.92 -10.25 -7.24
N THR A 253 5.36 -9.43 -6.29
CA THR A 253 5.34 -7.96 -6.38
C THR A 253 6.62 -7.39 -6.97
N PHE A 254 7.44 -8.25 -7.56
CA PHE A 254 8.78 -7.98 -8.06
C PHE A 254 9.06 -8.90 -9.26
N ASP A 255 9.56 -8.35 -10.36
CA ASP A 255 10.09 -9.13 -11.49
C ASP A 255 11.60 -8.87 -11.56
N PRO A 256 12.42 -9.76 -10.96
CA PRO A 256 13.86 -9.51 -10.86
C PRO A 256 14.53 -9.27 -12.20
N GLU A 257 14.13 -9.96 -13.25
CA GLU A 257 14.77 -9.83 -14.56
C GLU A 257 14.45 -8.46 -15.17
N LYS A 258 13.16 -8.13 -15.25
CA LYS A 258 12.70 -6.86 -15.81
C LYS A 258 13.19 -5.65 -15.00
N ASP A 259 13.09 -5.73 -13.68
CA ASP A 259 13.38 -4.61 -12.79
C ASP A 259 14.90 -4.36 -12.69
N LEU A 260 15.74 -5.40 -12.68
CA LEU A 260 17.20 -5.23 -12.74
C LEU A 260 17.64 -4.64 -14.09
N ALA A 261 17.09 -5.14 -15.20
CA ALA A 261 17.42 -4.62 -16.52
C ALA A 261 17.02 -3.13 -16.66
N ALA A 262 15.86 -2.73 -16.14
CA ALA A 262 15.44 -1.33 -16.12
C ALA A 262 16.37 -0.45 -15.28
N ALA A 263 16.84 -0.94 -14.13
CA ALA A 263 17.80 -0.24 -13.29
C ALA A 263 19.18 -0.10 -13.96
N GLU A 264 19.68 -1.15 -14.61
CA GLU A 264 20.95 -1.10 -15.37
C GLU A 264 20.85 -0.10 -16.53
N ALA A 265 19.74 -0.08 -17.26
CA ALA A 265 19.50 0.88 -18.33
C ALA A 265 19.46 2.33 -17.81
N THR A 266 18.80 2.55 -16.67
CA THR A 266 18.75 3.86 -16.01
C THR A 266 20.13 4.30 -15.53
N ALA A 267 20.92 3.38 -14.94
CA ALA A 267 22.29 3.64 -14.51
C ALA A 267 23.19 4.01 -15.70
N ALA A 268 23.05 3.32 -16.82
CA ALA A 268 23.77 3.63 -18.05
C ALA A 268 23.40 5.03 -18.60
N ALA A 269 22.11 5.37 -18.62
CA ALA A 269 21.65 6.71 -19.02
C ALA A 269 22.24 7.79 -18.10
N ALA A 270 22.20 7.57 -16.78
CA ALA A 270 22.74 8.50 -15.78
C ALA A 270 24.26 8.74 -15.98
N LYS A 271 25.04 7.68 -16.27
CA LYS A 271 26.48 7.80 -16.60
C LYS A 271 26.74 8.66 -17.83
N SER A 272 25.82 8.65 -18.80
CA SER A 272 25.88 9.49 -19.99
C SER A 272 25.34 10.91 -19.79
N GLY A 273 24.98 11.29 -18.55
CA GLY A 273 24.40 12.60 -18.23
C GLY A 273 22.95 12.78 -18.71
N LYS A 274 22.25 11.69 -19.04
CA LYS A 274 20.87 11.71 -19.55
C LYS A 274 19.89 11.27 -18.46
N ASP A 275 18.76 11.98 -18.36
CA ASP A 275 17.58 11.53 -17.61
C ASP A 275 16.61 10.83 -18.58
N PRO A 276 16.43 9.50 -18.48
CA PRO A 276 15.55 8.75 -19.39
C PRO A 276 14.05 9.04 -19.19
N PHE A 277 13.68 9.81 -18.16
CA PHE A 277 12.30 10.17 -17.86
C PHE A 277 11.97 11.63 -18.19
N ALA A 278 12.98 12.48 -18.43
CA ALA A 278 12.77 13.88 -18.74
C ALA A 278 11.94 14.06 -20.02
N GLY A 279 10.80 14.75 -19.92
CA GLY A 279 9.90 15.02 -21.05
C GLY A 279 9.18 13.79 -21.63
N ARG A 280 9.31 12.63 -20.98
CA ARG A 280 8.67 11.39 -21.46
C ARG A 280 7.16 11.45 -21.26
N THR A 281 6.43 11.02 -22.27
CA THR A 281 4.98 10.84 -22.26
C THR A 281 4.61 9.36 -22.34
N GLY A 282 3.31 9.05 -22.20
CA GLY A 282 2.75 7.70 -22.18
C GLY A 282 2.78 7.07 -20.79
N ASP A 283 2.85 5.74 -20.79
CA ASP A 283 2.87 4.90 -19.59
C ASP A 283 4.30 4.77 -19.04
N ILE A 284 4.48 5.19 -17.78
CA ILE A 284 5.78 5.29 -17.13
C ILE A 284 5.67 4.74 -15.70
N LYS A 285 6.53 3.77 -15.38
CA LYS A 285 6.79 3.35 -14.00
C LYS A 285 7.90 4.21 -13.40
N ARG A 286 7.70 4.71 -12.19
CA ARG A 286 8.61 5.60 -11.48
C ARG A 286 8.79 5.11 -10.05
N HIS A 287 9.93 5.45 -9.45
CA HIS A 287 10.29 5.01 -8.11
C HIS A 287 10.75 6.18 -7.26
N TYR A 288 10.47 6.12 -5.96
CA TYR A 288 10.94 7.13 -5.02
C TYR A 288 11.19 6.52 -3.64
N ARG A 289 11.99 7.19 -2.82
CA ARG A 289 12.23 6.78 -1.44
C ARG A 289 11.16 7.37 -0.54
N LEU A 290 10.44 6.52 0.19
CA LEU A 290 9.54 6.95 1.25
C LEU A 290 10.33 6.99 2.57
N ASP A 291 10.77 8.18 2.96
CA ASP A 291 11.70 8.35 4.10
C ASP A 291 11.16 7.78 5.43
N ALA A 292 9.85 7.91 5.67
CA ALA A 292 9.22 7.38 6.89
C ALA A 292 9.28 5.84 7.00
N ALA A 293 9.41 5.15 5.87
CA ALA A 293 9.61 3.70 5.80
C ALA A 293 11.09 3.31 5.59
N ASN A 294 11.90 4.23 5.06
CA ASN A 294 13.22 3.94 4.50
C ASN A 294 13.18 2.80 3.46
N GLU A 295 12.17 2.85 2.58
CA GLU A 295 11.95 1.87 1.51
C GLU A 295 11.69 2.62 0.19
N ILE A 296 11.99 1.96 -0.94
CA ILE A 296 11.73 2.51 -2.27
C ILE A 296 10.38 2.00 -2.76
N ILE A 297 9.48 2.93 -3.07
CA ILE A 297 8.10 2.66 -3.42
C ILE A 297 7.87 2.99 -4.91
N PRO A 298 7.24 2.07 -5.67
CA PRO A 298 6.86 2.33 -7.05
C PRO A 298 5.55 3.13 -7.11
N TYR A 299 5.40 3.89 -8.17
CA TYR A 299 4.11 4.39 -8.65
C TYR A 299 4.11 4.36 -10.18
N ARG A 300 2.92 4.30 -10.77
CA ARG A 300 2.75 4.35 -12.22
C ARG A 300 2.11 5.66 -12.61
N ILE A 301 2.55 6.23 -13.72
CA ILE A 301 2.02 7.49 -14.23
C ILE A 301 1.72 7.36 -15.73
N TYR A 302 0.55 7.86 -16.14
CA TYR A 302 0.23 8.09 -17.53
C TYR A 302 0.32 9.59 -17.81
N VAL A 303 1.08 9.97 -18.81
CA VAL A 303 1.24 11.37 -19.25
C VAL A 303 0.75 11.47 -20.69
N PRO A 304 -0.31 12.24 -21.00
CA PRO A 304 -0.82 12.32 -22.36
C PRO A 304 0.23 12.77 -23.36
N THR A 305 0.17 12.28 -24.60
CA THR A 305 1.18 12.64 -25.64
C THR A 305 1.17 14.13 -25.96
N ALA A 306 0.03 14.81 -25.77
CA ALA A 306 -0.13 16.25 -25.94
C ALA A 306 0.51 17.10 -24.83
N TYR A 307 0.99 16.50 -23.73
CA TYR A 307 1.63 17.23 -22.64
C TYR A 307 3.04 17.68 -23.02
N THR A 308 3.25 19.00 -23.04
CA THR A 308 4.54 19.64 -23.35
C THR A 308 5.12 20.45 -22.18
N GLY A 309 4.42 20.46 -21.02
CA GLY A 309 4.75 21.33 -19.89
C GLY A 309 4.33 22.80 -20.06
N ALA A 310 3.85 23.22 -21.23
CA ALA A 310 3.42 24.60 -21.47
C ALA A 310 2.14 24.97 -20.71
N LYS A 311 1.18 24.05 -20.64
CA LYS A 311 -0.15 24.24 -20.01
C LYS A 311 -0.35 23.31 -18.83
N ALA A 312 -1.18 23.75 -17.88
CA ALA A 312 -1.57 22.93 -16.74
C ALA A 312 -2.54 21.83 -17.17
N PHE A 313 -2.30 20.58 -16.76
CA PHE A 313 -3.14 19.43 -17.05
C PHE A 313 -3.90 18.96 -15.81
N PRO A 314 -5.12 18.43 -15.96
CA PRO A 314 -5.83 17.80 -14.86
C PRO A 314 -5.14 16.48 -14.44
N LEU A 315 -5.35 16.08 -13.18
CA LEU A 315 -4.71 14.90 -12.57
C LEU A 315 -5.75 13.98 -11.94
N ILE A 316 -5.69 12.69 -12.25
CA ILE A 316 -6.41 11.63 -11.54
C ILE A 316 -5.43 10.84 -10.67
N VAL A 317 -5.69 10.72 -9.38
CA VAL A 317 -5.02 9.79 -8.47
C VAL A 317 -5.87 8.52 -8.35
N ALA A 318 -5.34 7.36 -8.76
CA ALA A 318 -6.10 6.12 -8.86
C ALA A 318 -5.61 5.05 -7.86
N LEU A 319 -6.47 4.65 -6.92
CA LEU A 319 -6.15 3.74 -5.81
C LEU A 319 -6.63 2.31 -6.07
N HIS A 320 -5.71 1.36 -6.18
CA HIS A 320 -6.02 -0.05 -6.48
C HIS A 320 -6.76 -0.76 -5.32
N GLY A 321 -7.46 -1.86 -5.64
CA GLY A 321 -8.10 -2.75 -4.67
C GLY A 321 -7.11 -3.64 -3.90
N LEU A 322 -7.60 -4.39 -2.91
CA LEU A 322 -6.75 -5.25 -2.08
C LEU A 322 -6.00 -6.27 -2.94
N GLY A 323 -4.68 -6.41 -2.71
CA GLY A 323 -3.83 -7.35 -3.43
C GLY A 323 -3.36 -6.86 -4.81
N GLY A 324 -3.95 -5.77 -5.31
CA GLY A 324 -3.47 -5.02 -6.47
C GLY A 324 -2.18 -4.25 -6.20
N THR A 325 -1.73 -3.51 -7.21
CA THR A 325 -0.50 -2.70 -7.22
C THR A 325 -0.73 -1.42 -8.03
N GLU A 326 0.29 -0.58 -8.16
CA GLU A 326 0.32 0.59 -9.06
C GLU A 326 -0.04 0.24 -10.52
N ASP A 327 0.08 -1.03 -10.91
CA ASP A 327 -0.21 -1.51 -12.26
C ASP A 327 -1.71 -1.77 -12.48
N SER A 328 -2.53 -1.84 -11.44
CA SER A 328 -3.90 -2.38 -11.52
C SER A 328 -4.83 -1.58 -12.44
N PHE A 329 -4.75 -0.25 -12.44
CA PHE A 329 -5.56 0.58 -13.36
C PHE A 329 -4.98 0.70 -14.78
N PHE A 330 -3.73 0.28 -14.97
CA PHE A 330 -3.05 0.34 -16.26
C PHE A 330 -3.18 -0.97 -17.03
N ASP A 331 -2.94 -2.09 -16.35
CA ASP A 331 -2.94 -3.42 -16.94
C ASP A 331 -4.23 -4.21 -16.65
N GLY A 332 -4.90 -3.90 -15.54
CA GLY A 332 -6.18 -4.48 -15.15
C GLY A 332 -7.38 -3.72 -15.69
N TYR A 333 -8.58 -4.12 -15.27
CA TYR A 333 -9.86 -3.50 -15.66
C TYR A 333 -9.98 -3.21 -17.17
N ASN A 334 -9.62 -4.20 -18.00
CA ASN A 334 -9.59 -4.11 -19.46
C ASN A 334 -8.72 -2.96 -20.02
N LYS A 335 -7.73 -2.49 -19.25
CA LYS A 335 -6.85 -1.36 -19.60
C LYS A 335 -7.62 -0.09 -19.96
N ALA A 336 -8.79 0.12 -19.34
CA ALA A 336 -9.70 1.19 -19.73
C ALA A 336 -9.17 2.61 -19.42
N LEU A 337 -8.41 2.79 -18.32
CA LEU A 337 -8.05 4.12 -17.84
C LEU A 337 -6.99 4.84 -18.72
N PRO A 338 -5.86 4.23 -19.14
CA PRO A 338 -4.85 4.95 -19.93
C PRO A 338 -5.37 5.50 -21.28
N PRO A 339 -6.15 4.75 -22.09
CA PRO A 339 -6.73 5.29 -23.32
C PRO A 339 -7.68 6.46 -23.08
N LEU A 340 -8.51 6.38 -22.02
CA LEU A 340 -9.40 7.49 -21.64
C LEU A 340 -8.60 8.71 -21.16
N ALA A 341 -7.51 8.49 -20.41
CA ALA A 341 -6.62 9.56 -19.99
C ALA A 341 -5.95 10.27 -21.18
N GLU A 342 -5.52 9.52 -22.19
CA GLU A 342 -5.03 10.10 -23.45
C GLU A 342 -6.12 10.92 -24.15
N GLN A 343 -7.29 10.32 -24.36
CA GLN A 343 -8.39 10.92 -25.10
C GLN A 343 -8.86 12.24 -24.47
N HIS A 344 -8.92 12.29 -23.15
CA HIS A 344 -9.43 13.46 -22.42
C HIS A 344 -8.32 14.36 -21.85
N GLY A 345 -7.05 14.03 -22.05
CA GLY A 345 -5.91 14.84 -21.62
C GLY A 345 -5.70 14.88 -20.10
N TYR A 346 -5.86 13.74 -19.43
CA TYR A 346 -5.56 13.58 -17.99
C TYR A 346 -4.17 13.00 -17.77
N ILE A 347 -3.41 13.61 -16.85
CA ILE A 347 -2.34 12.88 -16.19
C ILE A 347 -2.98 11.92 -15.18
N VAL A 348 -2.52 10.67 -15.13
CA VAL A 348 -2.99 9.69 -14.14
C VAL A 348 -1.80 9.27 -13.30
N ALA A 349 -1.94 9.28 -11.98
CA ALA A 349 -0.96 8.73 -11.05
C ALA A 349 -1.58 7.61 -10.20
N ALA A 350 -1.00 6.42 -10.23
CA ALA A 350 -1.39 5.28 -9.42
C ALA A 350 -0.29 4.98 -8.39
N PRO A 351 -0.48 5.34 -7.11
CA PRO A 351 0.42 4.92 -6.04
C PRO A 351 0.26 3.42 -5.72
N LEU A 352 1.29 2.80 -5.13
CA LEU A 352 1.19 1.46 -4.53
C LEU A 352 0.37 1.47 -3.22
N GLY A 353 0.25 2.61 -2.54
CA GLY A 353 -0.35 2.65 -1.20
C GLY A 353 0.51 1.96 -0.15
N TYR A 354 1.84 2.07 -0.25
CA TYR A 354 2.91 1.50 0.57
C TYR A 354 2.98 -0.04 0.58
N ARG A 355 1.85 -0.72 0.72
CA ARG A 355 1.69 -2.18 0.62
C ARG A 355 0.43 -2.49 -0.19
N VAL A 356 0.40 -3.67 -0.80
CA VAL A 356 -0.76 -4.20 -1.53
C VAL A 356 -2.02 -4.37 -0.65
N ASP A 357 -1.85 -4.36 0.67
CA ASP A 357 -2.89 -4.41 1.71
C ASP A 357 -2.89 -3.18 2.64
N GLY A 358 -2.25 -2.09 2.23
CA GLY A 358 -2.00 -0.90 3.04
C GLY A 358 -3.24 -0.12 3.47
N SER A 359 -4.40 -0.37 2.85
CA SER A 359 -5.70 0.23 3.21
C SER A 359 -5.78 1.76 3.16
N TYR A 360 -4.74 2.42 2.63
CA TYR A 360 -4.65 3.87 2.36
C TYR A 360 -4.99 4.76 3.57
N GLY A 361 -4.54 4.37 4.76
CA GLY A 361 -4.83 5.09 6.01
C GLY A 361 -5.91 4.46 6.86
N TRP A 362 -6.07 5.01 8.07
CA TRP A 362 -7.17 4.71 8.99
C TRP A 362 -8.16 5.89 8.99
N GLY A 363 -9.46 5.61 9.12
CA GLY A 363 -10.47 6.68 9.04
C GLY A 363 -11.95 6.26 9.04
N LEU A 364 -12.26 4.96 9.02
CA LEU A 364 -13.66 4.50 9.15
C LEU A 364 -14.10 4.22 10.59
N GLY A 365 -13.21 4.42 11.56
CA GLY A 365 -13.41 4.06 12.96
C GLY A 365 -12.20 4.41 13.81
N THR A 366 -12.01 3.68 14.92
CA THR A 366 -10.83 3.86 15.78
C THR A 366 -9.56 3.34 15.11
N PRO A 367 -8.39 3.92 15.43
CA PRO A 367 -7.11 3.37 14.97
C PRO A 367 -6.99 1.88 15.31
N PRO A 368 -6.39 1.05 14.43
CA PRO A 368 -6.09 -0.34 14.76
C PRO A 368 -5.36 -0.43 16.10
N ALA A 369 -5.74 -1.39 16.95
CA ALA A 369 -5.06 -1.60 18.24
C ALA A 369 -3.60 -2.02 18.03
N ASP A 370 -3.36 -2.87 17.03
CA ASP A 370 -2.02 -3.30 16.61
C ASP A 370 -1.19 -2.13 16.06
N PRO A 371 -0.06 -1.77 16.72
CA PRO A 371 0.82 -0.69 16.27
C PRO A 371 1.39 -0.90 14.86
N ASN A 372 1.65 -2.14 14.46
CA ASN A 372 2.21 -2.43 13.14
C ASN A 372 1.21 -2.17 12.01
N THR A 373 -0.05 -2.60 12.21
CA THR A 373 -1.16 -2.29 11.31
C THR A 373 -1.38 -0.77 11.24
N ARG A 374 -1.36 -0.07 12.38
CA ARG A 374 -1.52 1.39 12.43
C ARG A 374 -0.43 2.10 11.63
N ARG A 375 0.84 1.75 11.89
CA ARG A 375 2.00 2.30 11.16
C ARG A 375 1.92 2.03 9.66
N THR A 376 1.51 0.83 9.26
CA THR A 376 1.35 0.46 7.85
C THR A 376 0.29 1.33 7.19
N GLN A 377 -0.86 1.53 7.83
CA GLN A 377 -1.92 2.38 7.31
C GLN A 377 -1.49 3.85 7.21
N GLU A 378 -0.79 4.38 8.21
CA GLU A 378 -0.23 5.74 8.18
C GLU A 378 0.77 5.92 7.01
N LEU A 379 1.68 4.98 6.82
CA LEU A 379 2.61 4.99 5.69
C LEU A 379 1.89 4.89 4.33
N SER A 380 0.75 4.20 4.29
CA SER A 380 -0.05 4.04 3.07
C SER A 380 -0.74 5.35 2.66
N GLU A 381 -1.23 6.12 3.61
CA GLU A 381 -1.73 7.49 3.35
C GLU A 381 -0.59 8.42 2.93
N GLN A 382 0.55 8.34 3.62
CA GLN A 382 1.74 9.14 3.28
C GLN A 382 2.24 8.85 1.86
N ASP A 383 2.24 7.59 1.42
CA ASP A 383 2.61 7.25 0.04
C ASP A 383 1.71 7.95 -0.99
N VAL A 384 0.39 7.87 -0.83
CA VAL A 384 -0.56 8.54 -1.74
C VAL A 384 -0.28 10.03 -1.83
N MET A 385 -0.12 10.69 -0.67
CA MET A 385 0.14 12.13 -0.62
C MET A 385 1.54 12.50 -1.15
N HIS A 386 2.54 11.64 -0.94
CA HIS A 386 3.88 11.83 -1.48
C HIS A 386 3.88 11.71 -3.01
N VAL A 387 3.19 10.71 -3.58
CA VAL A 387 3.04 10.57 -5.03
C VAL A 387 2.35 11.80 -5.63
N LEU A 388 1.26 12.27 -5.02
CA LEU A 388 0.59 13.51 -5.44
C LEU A 388 1.56 14.70 -5.44
N GLN A 389 2.32 14.89 -4.36
CA GLN A 389 3.30 15.96 -4.25
C GLN A 389 4.38 15.86 -5.34
N ARG A 390 4.92 14.66 -5.59
CA ARG A 390 5.94 14.44 -6.63
C ARG A 390 5.41 14.76 -8.02
N VAL A 391 4.18 14.37 -8.32
CA VAL A 391 3.55 14.66 -9.61
C VAL A 391 3.37 16.17 -9.79
N ARG A 392 2.92 16.90 -8.75
CA ARG A 392 2.82 18.37 -8.77
C ARG A 392 4.17 19.09 -8.90
N GLN A 393 5.24 18.51 -8.39
CA GLN A 393 6.60 19.04 -8.54
C GLN A 393 7.19 18.78 -9.93
N THR A 394 6.81 17.67 -10.57
CA THR A 394 7.38 17.23 -11.85
C THR A 394 6.58 17.76 -13.05
N TYR A 395 5.26 17.88 -12.91
CA TYR A 395 4.36 18.26 -13.98
C TYR A 395 3.58 19.52 -13.62
N LYS A 396 3.23 20.32 -14.62
CA LYS A 396 2.35 21.48 -14.46
C LYS A 396 0.92 20.97 -14.30
N ILE A 397 0.47 20.82 -13.05
CA ILE A 397 -0.87 20.34 -12.71
C ILE A 397 -1.82 21.53 -12.51
N ASP A 398 -3.04 21.38 -12.97
CA ASP A 398 -4.13 22.30 -12.67
C ASP A 398 -4.69 21.95 -11.28
N GLU A 399 -4.35 22.77 -10.29
CA GLU A 399 -4.73 22.58 -8.88
C GLU A 399 -6.25 22.57 -8.66
N SER A 400 -7.03 23.13 -9.58
CA SER A 400 -8.50 23.11 -9.54
C SER A 400 -9.12 21.84 -10.15
N ARG A 401 -8.29 20.95 -10.69
CA ARG A 401 -8.70 19.74 -11.41
C ARG A 401 -7.84 18.52 -11.00
N ILE A 402 -7.74 18.31 -9.69
CA ILE A 402 -7.14 17.11 -9.09
C ILE A 402 -8.27 16.22 -8.56
N TYR A 403 -8.25 14.95 -8.95
CA TYR A 403 -9.34 14.01 -8.69
C TYR A 403 -8.82 12.76 -8.00
N LEU A 404 -9.66 12.15 -7.15
CA LEU A 404 -9.32 10.91 -6.44
C LEU A 404 -10.31 9.82 -6.78
N MET A 405 -9.82 8.66 -7.19
CA MET A 405 -10.66 7.50 -7.47
C MET A 405 -10.07 6.23 -6.90
N GLY A 406 -10.88 5.20 -6.75
CA GLY A 406 -10.38 3.91 -6.31
C GLY A 406 -11.42 2.80 -6.36
N HIS A 407 -10.95 1.56 -6.42
CA HIS A 407 -11.78 0.35 -6.42
C HIS A 407 -11.60 -0.45 -5.13
N SER A 408 -12.68 -0.95 -4.53
CA SER A 408 -12.63 -1.84 -3.36
C SER A 408 -11.90 -1.21 -2.17
N MET A 409 -10.76 -1.76 -1.74
CA MET A 409 -9.85 -1.12 -0.77
C MET A 409 -9.49 0.32 -1.17
N GLY A 410 -9.32 0.58 -2.47
CA GLY A 410 -9.08 1.91 -3.01
C GLY A 410 -10.27 2.85 -2.87
N ALA A 411 -11.51 2.36 -3.02
CA ALA A 411 -12.71 3.17 -2.78
C ALA A 411 -12.87 3.54 -1.31
N ILE A 412 -12.56 2.60 -0.42
CA ILE A 412 -12.42 2.86 1.02
C ILE A 412 -11.33 3.93 1.27
N GLY A 413 -10.19 3.82 0.58
CA GLY A 413 -9.13 4.81 0.59
C GLY A 413 -9.58 6.20 0.12
N THR A 414 -10.36 6.26 -0.96
CA THR A 414 -10.94 7.50 -1.49
C THR A 414 -11.79 8.21 -0.44
N TRP A 415 -12.71 7.49 0.22
CA TRP A 415 -13.53 8.04 1.31
C TRP A 415 -12.79 8.26 2.64
N LYS A 416 -11.54 7.81 2.79
CA LYS A 416 -10.68 8.12 3.95
C LYS A 416 -9.83 9.36 3.72
N ILE A 417 -9.20 9.44 2.55
CA ILE A 417 -8.24 10.48 2.21
C ILE A 417 -8.98 11.78 1.88
N ALA A 418 -10.10 11.72 1.13
CA ALA A 418 -10.78 12.93 0.70
C ALA A 418 -11.23 13.83 1.86
N PRO A 419 -11.88 13.32 2.92
CA PRO A 419 -12.26 14.13 4.09
C PRO A 419 -11.10 14.72 4.90
N LYS A 420 -9.89 14.15 4.80
CA LYS A 420 -8.70 14.67 5.48
C LYS A 420 -8.06 15.83 4.71
N TYR A 421 -8.22 15.85 3.39
CA TYR A 421 -7.64 16.86 2.51
C TYR A 421 -8.70 17.45 1.56
N PRO A 422 -9.83 17.97 2.07
CA PRO A 422 -10.99 18.30 1.25
C PRO A 422 -10.70 19.38 0.18
N ASP A 423 -9.75 20.27 0.44
CA ASP A 423 -9.40 21.37 -0.46
C ASP A 423 -8.57 20.96 -1.69
N ILE A 424 -8.11 19.70 -1.75
CA ILE A 424 -7.33 19.18 -2.88
C ILE A 424 -8.24 18.68 -4.01
N TRP A 425 -9.40 18.12 -3.66
CA TRP A 425 -10.15 17.28 -4.59
C TRP A 425 -11.26 18.06 -5.27
N ALA A 426 -11.18 18.14 -6.59
CA ALA A 426 -12.21 18.73 -7.44
C ALA A 426 -13.43 17.81 -7.59
N ALA A 427 -13.23 16.50 -7.54
CA ALA A 427 -14.26 15.46 -7.46
C ALA A 427 -13.63 14.13 -7.00
N ILE A 428 -14.45 13.21 -6.50
CA ILE A 428 -14.01 11.85 -6.15
C ILE A 428 -14.87 10.75 -6.78
N ALA A 429 -14.28 9.59 -7.01
CA ALA A 429 -14.92 8.44 -7.65
C ALA A 429 -14.65 7.10 -6.94
N PRO A 430 -15.37 6.79 -5.85
CA PRO A 430 -15.28 5.50 -5.16
C PRO A 430 -16.10 4.41 -5.88
N ILE A 431 -15.47 3.25 -6.14
CA ILE A 431 -16.05 2.11 -6.86
C ILE A 431 -16.05 0.85 -5.98
N SER A 432 -17.22 0.26 -5.73
CA SER A 432 -17.39 -0.99 -4.95
C SER A 432 -16.75 -0.94 -3.55
N GLY A 433 -16.95 0.18 -2.84
CA GLY A 433 -16.37 0.43 -1.52
C GLY A 433 -17.39 0.63 -0.41
N ASN A 434 -16.88 1.00 0.77
CA ASN A 434 -17.68 1.51 1.87
C ASN A 434 -16.93 2.66 2.58
N GLY A 435 -17.64 3.41 3.41
CA GLY A 435 -17.10 4.56 4.10
C GLY A 435 -17.77 4.82 5.44
N ALA A 436 -17.43 5.94 6.05
CA ALA A 436 -17.97 6.37 7.34
C ALA A 436 -18.79 7.64 7.11
N PRO A 437 -20.14 7.57 7.19
CA PRO A 437 -21.01 8.70 6.89
C PRO A 437 -20.69 9.97 7.67
N ALA A 438 -20.19 9.83 8.90
CA ALA A 438 -19.78 10.95 9.76
C ALA A 438 -18.64 11.81 9.17
N THR A 439 -17.89 11.29 8.20
CA THR A 439 -16.78 12.02 7.55
C THR A 439 -17.24 12.90 6.40
N LEU A 440 -18.44 12.66 5.85
CA LEU A 440 -18.92 13.30 4.62
C LEU A 440 -19.20 14.80 4.75
N GLU A 441 -19.48 15.31 5.96
CA GLU A 441 -19.65 16.75 6.18
C GLU A 441 -18.44 17.55 5.68
N ARG A 442 -17.23 16.98 5.83
CA ARG A 442 -15.97 17.61 5.41
C ARG A 442 -15.82 17.73 3.90
N ILE A 443 -16.52 16.90 3.13
CA ILE A 443 -16.45 16.85 1.67
C ILE A 443 -17.81 17.10 1.02
N ARG A 444 -18.77 17.69 1.73
CA ARG A 444 -20.12 17.98 1.21
C ARG A 444 -20.14 18.81 -0.07
N ALA A 445 -19.08 19.60 -0.29
CA ALA A 445 -18.91 20.45 -1.47
C ALA A 445 -18.09 19.79 -2.60
N VAL A 446 -17.59 18.58 -2.38
CA VAL A 446 -16.81 17.81 -3.36
C VAL A 446 -17.78 16.89 -4.12
N PRO A 447 -17.97 17.08 -5.43
CA PRO A 447 -18.72 16.18 -6.29
C PRO A 447 -18.28 14.72 -6.19
N GLU A 448 -19.25 13.79 -6.12
CA GLU A 448 -18.96 12.34 -6.08
C GLU A 448 -19.63 11.58 -7.23
N ILE A 449 -18.87 10.71 -7.93
CA ILE A 449 -19.44 9.65 -8.78
C ILE A 449 -19.19 8.28 -8.15
N ILE A 450 -20.26 7.64 -7.68
CA ILE A 450 -20.20 6.40 -6.92
C ILE A 450 -20.70 5.27 -7.80
N VAL A 451 -19.92 4.20 -7.94
CA VAL A 451 -20.30 3.01 -8.73
C VAL A 451 -20.28 1.77 -7.85
N HIS A 452 -21.32 0.93 -7.90
CA HIS A 452 -21.35 -0.33 -7.13
C HIS A 452 -22.27 -1.36 -7.81
N GLY A 453 -21.87 -2.63 -7.85
CA GLY A 453 -22.74 -3.73 -8.27
C GLY A 453 -23.72 -4.15 -7.16
N ASP A 454 -24.99 -4.39 -7.49
CA ASP A 454 -25.98 -4.80 -6.48
C ASP A 454 -25.82 -6.26 -6.00
N ALA A 455 -25.08 -7.06 -6.75
CA ALA A 455 -24.78 -8.47 -6.49
C ALA A 455 -23.34 -8.68 -5.98
N ASP A 456 -22.66 -7.63 -5.50
CA ASP A 456 -21.29 -7.68 -5.00
C ASP A 456 -21.15 -8.65 -3.80
N PRO A 457 -20.40 -9.76 -3.93
CA PRO A 457 -20.22 -10.75 -2.86
C PRO A 457 -19.08 -10.40 -1.88
N THR A 458 -18.30 -9.36 -2.18
CA THR A 458 -17.07 -8.99 -1.45
C THR A 458 -17.33 -7.80 -0.54
N VAL A 459 -17.84 -6.70 -1.09
CA VAL A 459 -18.24 -5.50 -0.35
C VAL A 459 -19.72 -5.32 -0.57
N ALA A 460 -20.52 -5.44 0.49
CA ALA A 460 -21.96 -5.33 0.33
C ALA A 460 -22.34 -3.93 -0.19
N VAL A 461 -23.22 -3.88 -1.21
CA VAL A 461 -23.75 -2.63 -1.80
C VAL A 461 -24.36 -1.68 -0.78
N SER A 462 -24.83 -2.21 0.37
CA SER A 462 -25.29 -1.41 1.50
C SER A 462 -24.26 -0.38 1.97
N GLY A 463 -22.96 -0.68 1.87
CA GLY A 463 -21.88 0.25 2.20
C GLY A 463 -21.94 1.54 1.37
N SER A 464 -22.05 1.42 0.04
CA SER A 464 -22.25 2.60 -0.83
C SER A 464 -23.61 3.25 -0.61
N ARG A 465 -24.69 2.46 -0.46
CA ARG A 465 -26.04 3.02 -0.22
C ARG A 465 -26.09 3.88 1.04
N THR A 466 -25.40 3.50 2.12
CA THR A 466 -25.31 4.32 3.34
C THR A 466 -24.58 5.64 3.09
N MET A 467 -23.48 5.63 2.34
CA MET A 467 -22.75 6.86 1.98
C MET A 467 -23.62 7.78 1.10
N VAL A 468 -24.27 7.22 0.07
CA VAL A 468 -25.18 7.94 -0.83
C VAL A 468 -26.34 8.57 -0.06
N ALA A 469 -26.95 7.84 0.88
CA ALA A 469 -28.04 8.36 1.70
C ALA A 469 -27.60 9.59 2.51
N LYS A 470 -26.40 9.54 3.11
CA LYS A 470 -25.85 10.67 3.86
C LYS A 470 -25.49 11.85 2.95
N LEU A 471 -24.89 11.62 1.77
CA LEU A 471 -24.63 12.70 0.81
C LEU A 471 -25.90 13.41 0.36
N LYS A 472 -26.99 12.66 0.13
CA LYS A 472 -28.31 13.24 -0.18
C LYS A 472 -28.85 14.08 0.96
N GLU A 473 -28.71 13.62 2.21
CA GLU A 473 -29.09 14.38 3.41
C GLU A 473 -28.31 15.71 3.50
N LEU A 474 -27.03 15.70 3.12
CA LEU A 474 -26.16 16.89 3.14
C LEU A 474 -26.39 17.84 1.95
N GLY A 475 -27.22 17.45 0.97
CA GLY A 475 -27.40 18.20 -0.27
C GLY A 475 -26.14 18.24 -1.15
N ALA A 476 -25.27 17.23 -1.02
CA ALA A 476 -24.04 17.13 -1.80
C ALA A 476 -24.32 16.78 -3.27
N GLU A 477 -23.45 17.25 -4.16
CA GLU A 477 -23.52 16.96 -5.59
C GLU A 477 -23.02 15.51 -5.83
N LEU A 478 -23.89 14.61 -6.32
CA LEU A 478 -23.50 13.22 -6.55
C LEU A 478 -24.17 12.58 -7.78
N LYS A 479 -23.48 11.62 -8.39
CA LYS A 479 -24.03 10.63 -9.34
C LYS A 479 -23.79 9.23 -8.80
N TYR A 480 -24.87 8.48 -8.58
CA TYR A 480 -24.78 7.09 -8.12
C TYR A 480 -25.19 6.14 -9.24
N ILE A 481 -24.30 5.23 -9.59
CA ILE A 481 -24.50 4.16 -10.58
C ILE A 481 -24.50 2.83 -9.81
N GLU A 482 -25.69 2.33 -9.51
CA GLU A 482 -25.86 0.96 -9.04
C GLU A 482 -26.05 0.05 -10.26
N VAL A 483 -25.17 -0.94 -10.45
CA VAL A 483 -25.17 -1.83 -11.62
C VAL A 483 -25.98 -3.09 -11.30
N PRO A 484 -27.16 -3.30 -11.94
CA PRO A 484 -27.98 -4.49 -11.70
C PRO A 484 -27.25 -5.77 -12.14
N GLY A 485 -27.18 -6.75 -11.25
CA GLY A 485 -26.41 -7.99 -11.43
C GLY A 485 -24.89 -7.80 -11.42
N GLY A 486 -24.40 -6.58 -11.21
CA GLY A 486 -22.97 -6.29 -11.19
C GLY A 486 -22.27 -6.93 -9.99
N LEU A 487 -21.09 -7.49 -10.22
CA LEU A 487 -20.23 -8.09 -9.21
C LEU A 487 -19.19 -7.07 -8.72
N HIS A 488 -18.20 -7.56 -7.95
CA HIS A 488 -17.24 -6.69 -7.26
C HIS A 488 -16.35 -5.88 -8.21
N SER A 489 -15.87 -6.48 -9.31
CA SER A 489 -14.82 -5.90 -10.18
C SER A 489 -15.22 -5.69 -11.63
N ASP A 490 -16.24 -6.42 -12.10
CA ASP A 490 -16.76 -6.32 -13.48
C ASP A 490 -17.45 -4.97 -13.75
N VAL A 491 -17.89 -4.27 -12.70
CA VAL A 491 -18.46 -2.92 -12.80
C VAL A 491 -17.41 -1.82 -13.09
N VAL A 492 -16.12 -2.08 -12.89
CA VAL A 492 -15.08 -1.04 -12.95
C VAL A 492 -14.86 -0.56 -14.40
N ALA A 493 -14.50 -1.47 -15.30
CA ALA A 493 -14.14 -1.12 -16.67
C ALA A 493 -15.31 -0.51 -17.48
N PRO A 494 -16.53 -1.07 -17.45
CA PRO A 494 -17.67 -0.53 -18.20
C PRO A 494 -18.08 0.88 -17.75
N ASN A 495 -17.82 1.25 -16.49
CA ASN A 495 -18.18 2.55 -15.94
C ASN A 495 -17.01 3.56 -15.94
N MET A 496 -15.82 3.16 -16.38
CA MET A 496 -14.67 4.06 -16.46
C MET A 496 -14.91 5.28 -17.35
N PRO A 497 -15.55 5.18 -18.54
CA PRO A 497 -15.88 6.36 -19.35
C PRO A 497 -16.74 7.36 -18.58
N ALA A 498 -17.79 6.89 -17.91
CA ALA A 498 -18.65 7.75 -17.11
C ALA A 498 -17.91 8.46 -15.97
N ILE A 499 -16.88 7.82 -15.39
CA ILE A 499 -16.03 8.43 -14.36
C ILE A 499 -15.15 9.52 -14.99
N VAL A 500 -14.41 9.20 -16.05
CA VAL A 500 -13.47 10.16 -16.68
C VAL A 500 -14.21 11.34 -17.35
N GLU A 501 -15.42 11.14 -17.87
CA GLU A 501 -16.22 12.17 -18.54
C GLU A 501 -16.98 13.10 -17.59
N VAL A 502 -17.35 12.65 -16.39
CA VAL A 502 -18.11 13.46 -15.40
C VAL A 502 -17.18 14.32 -14.55
N VAL A 503 -15.94 13.89 -14.38
CA VAL A 503 -14.88 14.57 -13.62
C VAL A 503 -14.55 16.03 -14.07
N PRO A 504 -14.59 16.42 -15.37
CA PRO A 504 -14.32 17.79 -15.82
C PRO A 504 -15.52 18.76 -15.83
N GLY A 505 -16.77 18.27 -15.70
CA GLY A 505 -17.95 19.13 -15.63
C GLY A 505 -18.51 19.12 -14.21
N LYS A 506 -18.94 20.26 -13.66
CA LYS A 506 -19.93 20.24 -12.57
C LYS A 506 -20.96 19.18 -12.93
N LEU A 507 -21.27 18.20 -12.06
CA LEU A 507 -22.28 17.18 -12.31
C LEU A 507 -23.51 17.93 -12.79
N GLY A 508 -23.83 17.78 -14.08
CA GLY A 508 -24.74 18.66 -14.79
C GLY A 508 -26.20 18.46 -14.39
N PHE A 509 -26.56 18.80 -13.16
CA PHE A 509 -27.94 18.92 -12.71
C PHE A 509 -28.29 20.39 -12.52
N GLY A 510 -28.54 21.09 -13.63
CA GLY A 510 -28.99 22.48 -13.62
C GLY A 510 -29.14 23.07 -15.02
N LEU A 511 -30.35 23.00 -15.57
CA LEU A 511 -30.89 23.71 -16.75
C LEU A 511 -30.17 23.64 -18.12
N ALA A 512 -28.97 23.07 -18.27
CA ALA A 512 -28.28 23.07 -19.57
C ALA A 512 -28.84 22.06 -20.61
N HIS A 513 -29.70 21.11 -20.21
CA HIS A 513 -30.38 20.20 -21.14
C HIS A 513 -31.70 20.72 -21.73
N ARG A 514 -32.07 22.00 -21.49
CA ARG A 514 -33.19 22.66 -22.19
C ARG A 514 -32.81 23.83 -23.09
N LEU A 515 -31.53 24.21 -23.17
CA LEU A 515 -31.10 25.34 -24.01
C LEU A 515 -30.27 24.95 -25.24
N VAL A 516 -29.68 23.74 -25.29
CA VAL A 516 -28.93 23.28 -26.48
C VAL A 516 -29.85 22.82 -27.63
N ALA A 517 -31.16 22.71 -27.41
CA ALA A 517 -32.13 22.35 -28.44
C ALA A 517 -32.78 23.56 -29.16
N VAL A 518 -32.44 24.80 -28.79
CA VAL A 518 -33.09 26.00 -29.39
C VAL A 518 -32.15 26.80 -30.30
N ASP A 519 -30.83 26.69 -30.17
CA ASP A 519 -29.89 27.41 -31.05
C ASP A 519 -29.58 26.69 -32.39
N LEU A 520 -29.91 25.41 -32.53
CA LEU A 520 -29.76 24.68 -33.80
C LEU A 520 -31.01 24.71 -34.68
N LEU A 521 -32.12 25.27 -34.21
CA LEU A 521 -33.37 25.35 -34.99
C LEU A 521 -33.63 26.72 -35.63
N PHE A 522 -32.85 27.76 -35.29
CA PHE A 522 -33.04 29.11 -35.84
C PHE A 522 -31.97 29.56 -36.86
N HIS A 523 -31.03 28.69 -37.24
CA HIS A 523 -30.06 28.97 -38.31
C HIS A 523 -30.28 28.20 -39.62
N ALA A 524 -31.40 27.50 -39.78
CA ALA A 524 -31.73 26.73 -40.99
C ALA A 524 -32.89 27.32 -41.83
N LEU A 525 -33.45 28.46 -41.46
CA LEU A 525 -34.52 29.11 -42.22
C LEU A 525 -34.26 30.61 -42.36
N GLU A 526 -33.22 30.96 -43.11
CA GLU A 526 -33.25 32.20 -43.88
C GLU A 526 -32.34 32.10 -45.11
N ARG A 527 -32.97 32.29 -46.27
CA ARG A 527 -32.39 32.51 -47.61
C ARG A 527 -31.91 31.30 -48.40
N SER A 528 -32.87 30.69 -49.07
CA SER A 528 -32.69 30.15 -50.42
C SER A 528 -33.70 30.80 -51.35
N ASP A 529 -33.27 31.77 -52.16
CA ASP A 529 -33.84 31.92 -53.50
C ASP A 529 -32.86 32.59 -54.49
N ARG A 530 -32.48 31.77 -55.48
CA ARG A 530 -32.22 32.06 -56.91
C ARG A 530 -31.02 32.91 -57.39
N ARG A 531 -30.24 32.19 -58.22
CA ARG A 531 -29.64 32.50 -59.55
C ARG A 531 -28.17 32.97 -59.63
N MET A 532 -27.37 32.07 -60.19
CA MET A 532 -26.16 32.25 -61.03
C MET A 532 -26.40 33.21 -62.23
N PRO A 533 -25.38 33.67 -63.02
CA PRO A 533 -24.03 33.10 -63.18
C PRO A 533 -22.82 34.08 -63.34
N ALA A 534 -21.64 33.46 -63.41
CA ALA A 534 -20.51 33.74 -64.31
C ALA A 534 -19.33 34.65 -63.88
N ASP A 535 -18.14 34.04 -64.07
CA ASP A 535 -16.82 34.56 -64.46
C ASP A 535 -15.90 35.34 -63.50
N GLY A 536 -14.65 34.86 -63.47
CA GLY A 536 -13.47 35.73 -63.63
C GLY A 536 -12.63 36.01 -62.38
N ASP A 537 -11.65 35.14 -62.11
CA ASP A 537 -10.43 35.44 -61.34
C ASP A 537 -9.51 36.43 -62.13
N PRO A 538 -8.34 36.90 -61.64
CA PRO A 538 -7.94 37.49 -60.36
C PRO A 538 -7.10 38.81 -60.53
N ARG A 539 -6.61 39.33 -59.38
CA ARG A 539 -5.34 40.07 -59.14
C ARG A 539 -5.34 41.61 -59.21
N VAL A 540 -4.80 42.23 -58.15
CA VAL A 540 -3.49 42.94 -58.09
C VAL A 540 -3.50 44.04 -57.01
N ALA A 541 -2.54 43.92 -56.09
CA ALA A 541 -1.70 44.90 -55.37
C ALA A 541 -2.21 46.29 -54.94
N GLY A 542 -1.77 46.70 -53.73
CA GLY A 542 -1.47 48.10 -53.44
C GLY A 542 -1.77 48.57 -52.01
N PHE A 543 -0.74 48.58 -51.15
CA PHE A 543 -0.62 49.48 -49.97
C PHE A 543 -0.55 50.97 -50.41
N PRO A 544 -0.51 52.02 -49.54
CA PRO A 544 -0.68 52.12 -48.08
C PRO A 544 -1.59 53.31 -47.62
N GLN A 545 -1.91 53.44 -46.32
CA GLN A 545 -1.72 54.68 -45.52
C GLN A 545 -2.39 54.65 -44.13
N ARG A 546 -1.70 55.31 -43.20
CA ARG A 546 -2.05 55.57 -41.79
C ARG A 546 -3.20 56.56 -41.64
N THR A 547 -4.01 56.40 -40.59
CA THR A 547 -4.40 57.48 -39.66
C THR A 547 -4.91 56.89 -38.33
N ARG A 548 -4.42 57.42 -37.20
CA ARG A 548 -5.06 57.36 -35.87
C ARG A 548 -6.06 58.54 -35.75
N PRO A 549 -6.68 58.79 -34.58
CA PRO A 549 -7.80 58.12 -33.91
C PRO A 549 -9.04 59.08 -33.85
N PRO A 550 -10.11 58.75 -33.11
CA PRO A 550 -10.86 59.81 -32.43
C PRO A 550 -10.98 59.57 -30.92
N VAL A 551 -10.69 60.65 -30.18
CA VAL A 551 -11.07 60.91 -28.80
C VAL A 551 -12.18 61.96 -28.83
N LEU A 552 -13.26 61.75 -28.06
CA LEU A 552 -14.22 62.75 -27.50
C LEU A 552 -15.04 61.95 -26.46
N ARG A 553 -14.88 62.09 -25.12
CA ARG A 553 -15.33 63.16 -24.19
C ARG A 553 -16.76 63.64 -24.51
N GLN A 554 -17.74 63.76 -23.62
CA GLN A 554 -17.84 63.81 -22.15
C GLN A 554 -19.36 63.86 -21.84
N GLN A 555 -19.87 63.17 -20.81
CA GLN A 555 -20.95 63.71 -19.95
C GLN A 555 -20.81 63.12 -18.53
N HIS A 556 -20.63 64.01 -17.55
CA HIS A 556 -20.74 63.75 -16.12
C HIS A 556 -22.11 64.25 -15.65
N VAL A 557 -22.82 63.45 -14.86
CA VAL A 557 -23.54 63.91 -13.65
C VAL A 557 -23.45 62.78 -12.61
N ALA A 558 -23.04 63.16 -11.40
CA ALA A 558 -22.86 62.30 -10.25
C ALA A 558 -24.12 62.27 -9.37
N LEU A 559 -24.39 61.09 -8.78
CA LEU A 559 -25.10 60.86 -7.51
C LEU A 559 -24.83 59.38 -7.19
N GLY A 560 -24.08 58.97 -6.18
CA GLY A 560 -24.08 59.45 -4.81
C GLY A 560 -25.01 58.56 -3.98
N LEU A 561 -24.42 57.62 -3.23
CA LEU A 561 -24.95 57.02 -1.97
C LEU A 561 -26.33 56.33 -2.02
N ARG A 562 -26.39 54.98 -2.09
CA ARG A 562 -27.50 54.15 -1.53
C ARG A 562 -27.13 52.67 -1.31
N LEU A 563 -26.24 52.41 -0.35
CA LEU A 563 -26.26 51.13 0.40
C LEU A 563 -25.75 51.28 1.85
N GLY A 564 -25.05 52.38 2.15
CA GLY A 564 -24.63 52.73 3.51
C GLY A 564 -25.74 53.32 4.40
N GLU A 565 -26.85 53.81 3.84
CA GLU A 565 -27.97 54.37 4.61
C GLU A 565 -29.01 53.31 5.02
N LEU A 566 -29.00 52.11 4.42
CA LEU A 566 -29.89 51.01 4.84
C LEU A 566 -29.41 50.30 6.12
N LEU A 567 -28.14 50.46 6.49
CA LEU A 567 -27.54 49.79 7.66
C LEU A 567 -27.32 50.73 8.86
N PHE A 568 -27.52 52.05 8.67
CA PHE A 568 -27.44 53.03 9.76
C PHE A 568 -28.84 53.40 10.32
N GLU A 569 -29.92 53.19 9.57
CA GLU A 569 -31.30 53.41 10.06
C GLU A 569 -31.94 52.23 10.82
N LEU A 570 -31.31 51.05 10.82
CA LEU A 570 -31.69 49.93 11.71
C LEU A 570 -31.03 50.02 13.10
N GLY A 571 -30.20 51.05 13.33
CA GLY A 571 -29.38 51.23 14.53
C GLY A 571 -29.93 52.15 15.62
N GLU A 572 -30.96 52.98 15.39
CA GLU A 572 -31.45 53.94 16.41
C GLU A 572 -32.98 54.16 16.42
N ARG A 573 -33.77 53.08 16.44
CA ARG A 573 -35.08 53.09 17.11
C ARG A 573 -35.26 51.84 17.95
N GLY A 574 -34.97 51.98 19.23
CA GLY A 574 -35.10 50.93 20.22
C GLY A 574 -36.56 50.58 20.54
N LEU A 575 -36.72 49.27 20.82
CA LEU A 575 -37.48 48.67 21.92
C LEU A 575 -39.01 48.88 21.97
N GLN A 576 -39.75 47.78 21.84
CA GLN A 576 -40.80 47.37 22.80
C GLN A 576 -41.24 45.91 22.55
N GLY A 577 -41.05 45.04 23.56
CA GLY A 577 -41.65 43.70 23.60
C GLY A 577 -40.82 42.56 24.21
N HIS A 578 -40.42 42.68 25.48
CA HIS A 578 -40.15 41.61 26.48
C HIS A 578 -39.21 40.43 26.11
N ASP A 579 -37.95 40.41 26.56
CA ASP A 579 -37.42 39.97 27.87
C ASP A 579 -36.88 38.51 27.88
N LEU A 580 -35.58 38.35 27.60
CA LEU A 580 -34.83 37.09 27.78
C LEU A 580 -33.52 37.30 28.56
N ARG A 581 -33.41 38.40 29.30
CA ARG A 581 -32.27 38.65 30.20
C ARG A 581 -32.28 37.85 31.53
N PRO A 582 -33.33 37.09 31.91
CA PRO A 582 -33.19 36.12 32.99
C PRO A 582 -32.49 34.81 32.56
N LEU A 583 -32.44 34.48 31.26
CA LEU A 583 -32.00 33.15 30.81
C LEU A 583 -30.47 32.97 30.83
N ILE A 584 -29.70 34.05 30.74
CA ILE A 584 -28.23 34.02 30.78
C ILE A 584 -27.71 34.13 32.22
N GLY A 585 -28.50 34.75 33.12
CA GLY A 585 -28.18 34.88 34.54
C GLY A 585 -28.34 33.57 35.33
N ASP A 586 -29.35 32.76 35.00
CA ASP A 586 -29.62 31.51 35.72
C ASP A 586 -28.63 30.37 35.34
N LEU A 587 -28.09 30.42 34.12
CA LEU A 587 -27.09 29.47 33.62
C LEU A 587 -25.68 29.72 34.20
N LEU A 588 -25.36 30.96 34.60
CA LEU A 588 -24.10 31.31 35.26
C LEU A 588 -24.12 31.14 36.79
N ALA A 589 -25.29 30.86 37.38
CA ALA A 589 -25.46 30.66 38.83
C ALA A 589 -25.42 29.19 39.29
N LYS A 590 -25.33 28.20 38.38
CA LYS A 590 -25.34 26.75 38.73
C LYS A 590 -23.99 26.02 38.70
N THR A 591 -22.86 26.71 38.59
CA THR A 591 -21.54 26.07 38.78
C THR A 591 -20.62 26.91 39.68
N ARG A 592 -20.97 26.97 40.98
CA ARG A 592 -19.97 27.06 42.06
C ARG A 592 -19.32 25.67 42.19
N LEU A 593 -18.01 25.51 42.35
CA LEU A 593 -17.26 25.95 43.53
C LEU A 593 -15.76 26.22 43.24
N ARG A 594 -15.34 27.36 43.79
CA ARG A 594 -14.00 27.89 44.14
C ARG A 594 -13.41 27.10 45.34
N PRO A 595 -12.13 27.31 45.81
CA PRO A 595 -11.56 28.63 46.20
C PRO A 595 -10.08 28.89 45.81
N LEU A 596 -9.73 30.13 45.40
CA LEU A 596 -9.14 31.28 46.16
C LEU A 596 -7.65 31.07 46.52
N ALA A 597 -6.71 32.01 46.47
CA ALA A 597 -6.59 33.46 46.14
C ALA A 597 -5.05 33.69 46.01
N GLY A 598 -4.42 34.69 45.39
CA GLY A 598 -4.74 36.07 45.02
C GLY A 598 -3.55 36.95 45.48
N PHE A 599 -2.86 37.66 44.55
CA PHE A 599 -2.30 39.04 44.65
C PHE A 599 -1.10 39.30 43.68
N VAL A 600 -1.36 40.21 42.72
CA VAL A 600 -0.60 41.34 42.11
C VAL A 600 0.96 41.36 42.08
N PRO A 601 1.59 41.71 40.91
CA PRO A 601 3.05 41.85 40.69
C PRO A 601 3.53 43.33 40.78
N PRO A 602 4.84 43.69 40.68
CA PRO A 602 5.43 43.90 39.34
C PRO A 602 6.98 43.74 39.19
N GLU A 603 7.35 43.48 37.94
CA GLU A 603 8.53 43.94 37.18
C GLU A 603 9.70 44.67 37.86
N ARG A 604 10.94 44.30 37.49
CA ARG A 604 11.87 45.08 36.62
C ARG A 604 13.21 44.34 36.46
N ARG A 605 13.69 44.14 35.22
CA ARG A 605 14.85 44.82 34.56
C ARG A 605 16.16 44.72 35.37
N ALA A 606 17.31 44.35 34.82
CA ALA A 606 17.93 44.81 33.58
C ALA A 606 19.05 43.82 33.16
N ARG A 607 19.14 43.43 31.87
CA ARG A 607 20.09 43.91 30.83
C ARG A 607 21.60 43.65 31.08
N GLN A 608 22.11 42.70 30.29
CA GLN A 608 23.35 42.67 29.50
C GLN A 608 24.67 43.20 30.09
N ILE A 609 25.69 42.32 30.10
CA ILE A 609 27.02 42.54 29.49
C ILE A 609 27.52 41.20 28.90
N VAL A 610 28.25 41.28 27.79
CA VAL A 610 28.82 40.16 27.02
C VAL A 610 30.36 40.14 27.17
N LEU A 611 30.92 38.91 27.10
CA LEU A 611 32.28 38.45 26.74
C LEU A 611 33.31 38.07 27.83
N ALA A 612 33.91 36.90 27.56
CA ALA A 612 35.29 36.43 27.80
C ALA A 612 35.62 35.53 29.03
N ALA A 613 35.78 34.23 28.72
CA ALA A 613 36.93 33.33 28.97
C ALA A 613 37.59 33.14 30.37
N VAL A 614 38.02 31.87 30.59
CA VAL A 614 39.09 31.37 31.52
C VAL A 614 38.66 31.24 33.00
N ASP A 615 38.35 30.03 33.48
CA ASP A 615 39.22 29.03 34.16
C ASP A 615 39.26 29.21 35.70
N GLY A 616 39.42 28.11 36.43
CA GLY A 616 39.90 28.12 37.82
C GLY A 616 38.89 27.90 38.96
N GLN A 617 38.69 26.62 39.30
CA GLN A 617 38.71 26.02 40.66
C GLN A 617 38.05 26.69 41.89
N LEU A 618 37.41 25.81 42.70
CA LEU A 618 37.37 25.69 44.18
C LEU A 618 35.92 25.58 44.69
N ARG A 619 35.41 24.38 44.99
CA ARG A 619 35.62 23.49 46.17
C ARG A 619 34.47 23.62 47.20
N PHE A 620 33.98 22.45 47.57
CA PHE A 620 32.85 22.13 48.44
C PHE A 620 33.09 22.39 49.93
N SER A 621 32.01 22.61 50.68
CA SER A 621 31.88 22.23 52.09
C SER A 621 30.43 21.85 52.46
N GLN A 622 30.22 20.54 52.66
CA GLN A 622 29.08 19.84 53.30
C GLN A 622 29.01 20.15 54.83
N PRO A 623 28.01 19.74 55.66
CA PRO A 623 27.34 18.42 55.62
C PRO A 623 25.90 18.23 56.20
N VAL A 624 25.38 16.98 56.01
CA VAL A 624 24.31 16.24 56.75
C VAL A 624 22.84 16.63 56.45
N GLY A 625 21.91 15.72 56.11
CA GLY A 625 21.97 14.25 56.04
C GLY A 625 20.72 13.59 55.42
N ARG A 626 20.97 12.40 54.84
CA ARG A 626 20.13 11.20 54.56
C ARG A 626 18.72 11.44 53.97
N LEU A 627 18.43 10.98 52.74
CA LEU A 627 18.17 9.57 52.42
C LEU A 627 18.46 9.22 50.94
N VAL A 628 19.09 8.06 50.75
CA VAL A 628 19.34 7.29 49.50
C VAL A 628 18.00 6.67 49.02
N PRO A 629 17.71 6.50 47.71
CA PRO A 629 18.63 6.03 46.67
C PRO A 629 18.63 6.86 45.36
N GLY A 630 19.63 7.73 45.24
CA GLY A 630 20.13 8.28 43.98
C GLY A 630 21.44 7.61 43.57
N LEU A 631 21.47 6.27 43.56
CA LEU A 631 22.67 5.49 43.23
C LEU A 631 22.47 4.53 42.04
N LEU A 632 21.62 4.92 41.09
CA LEU A 632 21.51 4.26 39.78
C LEU A 632 21.51 5.24 38.59
N LEU A 633 21.95 6.48 38.82
CA LEU A 633 21.99 7.54 37.80
C LEU A 633 23.37 8.14 37.58
N LEU A 634 24.42 7.54 38.16
CA LEU A 634 25.82 7.97 38.03
C LEU A 634 26.78 6.90 37.50
N LEU A 635 26.26 5.85 36.86
CA LEU A 635 27.06 4.83 36.16
C LEU A 635 26.77 4.77 34.65
N LEU A 636 26.35 5.90 34.06
CA LEU A 636 26.10 6.01 32.62
C LEU A 636 26.65 7.32 32.05
N GLU A 637 27.76 7.81 32.59
CA GLU A 637 28.61 8.77 31.87
C GLU A 637 30.03 8.21 31.76
N HIS A 638 30.58 8.37 30.56
CA HIS A 638 31.95 8.10 30.10
C HIS A 638 32.21 6.73 29.45
N VAL A 639 31.73 6.55 28.22
CA VAL A 639 32.60 6.19 27.06
C VAL A 639 32.01 6.83 25.79
N LEU A 640 32.62 7.93 25.33
CA LEU A 640 32.42 8.50 23.99
C LEU A 640 33.76 8.42 23.25
N VAL A 641 33.82 7.67 22.16
CA VAL A 641 34.85 7.82 21.11
C VAL A 641 34.14 8.41 19.90
N GLY A 642 34.49 9.65 19.53
CA GLY A 642 33.86 10.39 18.44
C GLY A 642 34.62 10.27 17.11
N ASP A 643 33.87 10.19 16.01
CA ASP A 643 34.38 10.49 14.66
C ASP A 643 33.92 11.90 14.20
N ARG A 644 34.58 12.41 13.16
CA ARG A 644 34.68 13.83 12.77
C ARG A 644 33.44 14.50 12.17
N ASN A 645 32.24 13.91 12.17
CA ASN A 645 31.09 14.49 11.43
C ASN A 645 29.93 15.13 12.23
N ARG A 646 30.08 15.40 13.55
CA ARG A 646 29.16 16.27 14.34
C ARG A 646 27.65 16.04 14.15
N ASP A 647 27.17 14.80 14.08
CA ASP A 647 25.74 14.50 14.17
C ASP A 647 25.40 13.88 15.54
N LEU A 648 24.73 14.63 16.41
CA LEU A 648 24.22 14.17 17.70
C LEU A 648 22.80 13.59 17.51
N ARG A 649 22.69 12.33 17.10
CA ARG A 649 21.44 11.55 17.25
C ARG A 649 21.74 10.13 17.72
N PHE A 650 21.31 9.82 18.94
CA PHE A 650 21.38 8.50 19.56
C PHE A 650 20.57 7.44 18.78
N HIS A 651 21.20 6.32 18.45
CA HIS A 651 20.55 5.10 17.96
C HIS A 651 19.84 4.32 19.11
N LEU A 652 18.82 4.89 19.73
CA LEU A 652 17.98 4.17 20.70
C LEU A 652 17.07 3.09 20.05
N GLN A 653 16.90 3.12 18.72
CA GLN A 653 16.03 2.18 18.00
C GLN A 653 16.58 0.75 17.89
N GLN A 654 17.91 0.55 17.95
CA GLN A 654 18.48 -0.81 17.88
C GLN A 654 18.44 -1.54 19.23
N LEU A 655 18.51 -0.82 20.36
CA LEU A 655 18.46 -1.43 21.69
C LEU A 655 17.04 -1.85 22.09
N ILE A 656 16.03 -1.06 21.72
CA ILE A 656 14.60 -1.39 21.96
C ILE A 656 14.18 -2.65 21.19
N LEU A 657 14.65 -2.80 19.95
CA LEU A 657 14.35 -3.97 19.10
C LEU A 657 14.95 -5.27 19.62
N HIS A 658 16.00 -5.21 20.44
CA HIS A 658 16.64 -6.40 21.03
C HIS A 658 16.02 -6.79 22.38
N ILE A 659 15.52 -5.81 23.15
CA ILE A 659 14.92 -6.06 24.48
C ILE A 659 13.47 -6.56 24.37
N GLU A 660 12.69 -6.11 23.38
CA GLU A 660 11.30 -6.57 23.22
C GLU A 660 11.17 -8.00 22.69
N ASN A 661 12.18 -8.54 22.00
CA ASN A 661 12.10 -9.88 21.39
C ASN A 661 12.53 -11.03 22.32
N HIS A 662 13.17 -10.75 23.47
CA HIS A 662 13.69 -11.79 24.36
C HIS A 662 13.48 -11.51 25.85
N LEU A 663 12.58 -10.60 26.24
CA LEU A 663 12.39 -10.23 27.65
C LEU A 663 12.05 -11.45 28.54
N LEU A 664 11.23 -12.38 28.04
CA LEU A 664 10.89 -13.63 28.75
C LEU A 664 12.05 -14.64 28.80
N ASP A 665 12.88 -14.71 27.75
CA ASP A 665 14.04 -15.62 27.71
C ASP A 665 15.22 -15.10 28.54
N HIS A 666 15.40 -13.78 28.59
CA HIS A 666 16.35 -13.12 29.48
C HIS A 666 15.91 -13.18 30.95
N LEU A 667 14.62 -13.00 31.25
CA LEU A 667 14.11 -13.19 32.62
C LEU A 667 14.24 -14.65 33.08
N ARG A 668 14.07 -15.63 32.17
CA ARG A 668 14.28 -17.07 32.45
C ARG A 668 15.75 -17.45 32.58
N ARG A 669 16.67 -16.74 31.92
CA ARG A 669 18.13 -16.92 32.08
C ARG A 669 18.65 -16.30 33.38
N VAL A 670 18.13 -15.15 33.79
CA VAL A 670 18.61 -14.42 34.99
C VAL A 670 18.08 -15.04 36.30
N LEU A 671 16.94 -15.75 36.27
CA LEU A 671 16.31 -16.33 37.47
C LEU A 671 16.64 -17.81 37.73
N ARG A 672 17.58 -18.44 36.98
CA ARG A 672 18.12 -19.76 37.36
C ARG A 672 19.37 -19.57 38.20
N LEU A 673 19.21 -19.83 39.50
CA LEU A 673 20.30 -20.17 40.40
C LEU A 673 21.16 -21.28 39.77
N VAL A 674 22.45 -20.98 39.79
CA VAL A 674 23.63 -21.80 39.52
C VAL A 674 23.44 -23.29 39.81
N ASP A 675 23.85 -24.13 38.86
CA ASP A 675 24.67 -25.31 39.15
C ASP A 675 25.42 -25.71 37.87
N GLN A 676 26.64 -25.18 37.71
CA GLN A 676 27.83 -25.94 37.32
C GLN A 676 29.03 -25.00 37.16
N ILE A 677 30.03 -25.23 38.00
CA ILE A 677 31.39 -24.71 37.90
C ILE A 677 32.09 -25.52 36.80
N VAL A 678 32.72 -24.84 35.84
CA VAL A 678 33.76 -25.44 35.01
C VAL A 678 34.94 -24.47 34.98
N GLU A 679 36.02 -24.85 35.65
CA GLU A 679 37.35 -24.24 35.53
C GLU A 679 37.92 -24.47 34.13
N VAL A 680 38.61 -23.46 33.60
CA VAL A 680 39.34 -23.55 32.34
C VAL A 680 40.82 -23.22 32.57
N GLY A 681 41.68 -24.14 32.11
CA GLY A 681 43.02 -23.83 31.61
C GLY A 681 44.01 -25.02 31.74
N PRO A 682 45.14 -25.04 31.00
CA PRO A 682 45.42 -24.46 29.68
C PRO A 682 46.17 -25.43 28.71
N TYR A 683 46.11 -25.14 27.40
CA TYR A 683 47.09 -25.45 26.33
C TYR A 683 47.75 -26.84 26.22
N GLN A 684 47.56 -27.51 25.07
CA GLN A 684 48.68 -28.03 24.26
C GLN A 684 48.29 -28.28 22.79
N ARG A 685 49.28 -28.07 21.91
CA ARG A 685 49.26 -28.08 20.44
C ARG A 685 49.51 -29.51 19.88
N PRO A 686 49.56 -29.73 18.55
CA PRO A 686 48.94 -30.85 17.83
C PRO A 686 49.85 -32.07 17.62
N HIS A 687 49.27 -33.23 17.30
CA HIS A 687 49.96 -34.28 16.54
C HIS A 687 49.02 -35.04 15.59
N ALA A 688 49.61 -35.37 14.44
CA ALA A 688 49.08 -36.14 13.33
C ALA A 688 49.25 -37.66 13.52
N PHE A 689 48.76 -38.42 12.53
CA PHE A 689 48.72 -39.90 12.37
C PHE A 689 47.60 -40.58 13.18
N GLN A 690 46.68 -41.36 12.62
CA GLN A 690 46.64 -42.20 11.40
C GLN A 690 45.25 -42.13 10.75
#